data_AF-A0A1J1CRF5-F1
#
_entry.id   AF-A0A1J1CRF5-F1
#
_cell.length_a   1.000
_cell.length_b   1.000
_cell.length_c   1.000
_cell.angle_alpha   90.00
_cell.angle_beta   90.00
_cell.angle_gamma   90.00
#
_symmetry.space_group_name_H-M   'P 1'
#
loop_
_entity.id
_entity.type
_entity.pdbx_description
1 polymer ?
#
loop_
_entity_poly.entity_id
_entity_poly.type
_entity_poly.pdbx_seq_one_letter_code
_entity_poly.pdbx_strand_id
1 'polypeptide(L)'
;MRICTNCSEHVAIYNDDIDKCPICGRNLEIKLIDDDTESNTINVHIDFSYKECDCGNKLSYNEISCKQCGKSQEIENDSVDPKVKLRKEKFKDILTLINDSDLCIKNLRRNIHNGSVNRTLIEDFVAYIQIKLYELEKLTEKKLFKNISFNSDVIEKKEIENKIGEIKEYIINIYKIYEELLILEAPYVWENAFIRLCNTVRNFLDVNKLIIFSIVANTLAEACKNVELAQQKLDSASEEIDMLSNMLNIKALEEDFEMFKDGNLNIPVIMLMVLAGNTEHNQIEIKFNEVQFSAYRYFKDFLPNEFQYYNSLETPILFKLASYKFMGMTSFIESKFIEKVKVVSDLFEKAKDINGIKLKEFMNIYTSKYVYALEIVNDVTQDYILNFSYCKNKKMLVRNALNSYKDLSEGVYKDVSSLLIACAYIIDKKDINYEYILEWMGFPDKLEYLKNKKKLKLHKLTDGVEKILRHSAAHVDYYIDDINKMIILRNKISNRKDKEKIGEIEEIKYTYEEFYRVQLALQETIFSIMAGIDIFCANNYYDFDNFLLNVDKEVGDLPDKNLLEYTFPFYGIIDIHLEEILKDNKTILVVKGVSIERKDRELLEKCISCASPIVKKRNELDKIIIELVDDNNIKIGSVEIIFKYMKKYFEVNAEYKKYESLLSMMTTRINYEYNNDYIESVDNYGTKFISAILQWCLDLMEKLNETTNTINNKDIYANELTKIKKEFEYSINTINEFKSFVKDDRFLDHIESILNNFVNAINKKIEVKCNNSIINIYQADYLYQNAFYQVTNVFAALADNEKIGPLLNDSSNNRDNVKIKVGRNDPCPCGSGKKYKKCCLRK
;
A
#
# COMPACT_ATOMS: atom_id res chain seq x y z
N MET A 1 35.86 1.70 -14.96
CA MET A 1 36.45 0.63 -14.14
C MET A 1 37.61 -0.02 -14.90
N ARG A 2 38.54 -0.72 -14.22
CA ARG A 2 39.57 -1.57 -14.86
C ARG A 2 39.14 -3.04 -14.76
N ILE A 3 38.97 -3.73 -15.88
CA ILE A 3 38.43 -5.10 -15.94
C ILE A 3 39.43 -6.04 -16.62
N CYS A 4 39.58 -7.26 -16.10
CA CYS A 4 40.30 -8.32 -16.77
C CYS A 4 39.38 -9.06 -17.76
N THR A 5 39.61 -8.87 -19.06
CA THR A 5 38.82 -9.50 -20.15
C THR A 5 38.86 -11.02 -20.17
N ASN A 6 39.77 -11.64 -19.41
CA ASN A 6 39.96 -13.08 -19.36
C ASN A 6 39.37 -13.74 -18.10
N CYS A 7 39.03 -12.96 -17.06
CA CYS A 7 38.57 -13.49 -15.77
C CYS A 7 37.14 -13.04 -15.41
N SER A 8 36.59 -12.04 -16.10
CA SER A 8 35.19 -11.57 -16.07
C SER A 8 34.54 -11.17 -14.72
N GLU A 9 35.12 -11.54 -13.58
CA GLU A 9 34.49 -11.40 -12.25
C GLU A 9 35.19 -10.38 -11.32
N HIS A 10 36.38 -9.90 -11.67
CA HIS A 10 37.16 -9.04 -10.79
C HIS A 10 37.09 -7.56 -11.21
N VAL A 11 36.40 -6.77 -10.38
CA VAL A 11 36.29 -5.32 -10.49
C VAL A 11 37.15 -4.69 -9.41
N ALA A 12 38.18 -3.93 -9.81
CA ALA A 12 38.92 -3.07 -8.88
C ALA A 12 38.32 -1.66 -8.92
N ILE A 13 37.65 -1.26 -7.83
CA ILE A 13 37.19 0.12 -7.61
C ILE A 13 38.30 0.83 -6.84
N TYR A 14 39.04 1.66 -7.57
CA TYR A 14 40.04 2.65 -7.12
C TYR A 14 40.73 2.38 -5.77
N ASN A 15 41.92 1.78 -5.84
CA ASN A 15 43.10 2.17 -5.07
C ASN A 15 44.36 1.63 -5.80
N ASP A 16 45.31 2.53 -6.07
CA ASP A 16 46.74 2.40 -6.41
C ASP A 16 47.23 1.28 -7.36
N ASP A 17 47.91 1.69 -8.44
CA ASP A 17 48.99 1.01 -9.21
C ASP A 17 48.85 -0.48 -9.62
N ILE A 18 47.64 -1.03 -9.75
CA ILE A 18 47.43 -2.36 -10.33
C ILE A 18 47.15 -2.23 -11.83
N ASP A 19 48.19 -2.31 -12.66
CA ASP A 19 48.08 -2.41 -14.13
C ASP A 19 47.82 -3.83 -14.61
N LYS A 20 48.09 -4.84 -13.76
CA LYS A 20 47.98 -6.27 -14.09
C LYS A 20 47.09 -7.00 -13.11
N CYS A 21 46.19 -7.84 -13.61
CA CYS A 21 45.35 -8.70 -12.80
C CYS A 21 46.20 -9.53 -11.82
N PRO A 22 45.95 -9.46 -10.50
CA PRO A 22 46.76 -10.18 -9.51
C PRO A 22 46.65 -11.71 -9.63
N ILE A 23 45.65 -12.22 -10.37
CA ILE A 23 45.41 -13.65 -10.56
C ILE A 23 46.02 -14.17 -11.86
N CYS A 24 45.81 -13.47 -12.99
CA CYS A 24 46.26 -13.96 -14.30
C CYS A 24 47.42 -13.16 -14.90
N GLY A 25 47.87 -12.07 -14.26
CA GLY A 25 49.01 -11.26 -14.67
C GLY A 25 48.84 -10.45 -15.96
N ARG A 26 47.67 -10.49 -16.61
CA ARG A 26 47.38 -9.69 -17.82
C ARG A 26 47.00 -8.27 -17.48
N ASN A 27 47.27 -7.35 -18.42
CA ASN A 27 46.91 -5.96 -18.27
C ASN A 27 45.39 -5.81 -18.13
N LEU A 28 44.96 -4.98 -17.18
CA LEU A 28 43.56 -4.63 -17.02
C LEU A 28 43.17 -3.60 -18.10
N GLU A 29 42.07 -3.84 -18.80
CA GLU A 29 41.56 -2.88 -19.78
C GLU A 29 40.69 -1.82 -19.10
N ILE A 30 40.87 -0.57 -19.51
CA ILE A 30 39.99 0.54 -19.09
C ILE A 30 38.70 0.40 -19.89
N LYS A 31 37.62 0.06 -19.20
CA LYS A 31 36.27 0.16 -19.76
C LYS A 31 35.62 1.42 -19.20
N LEU A 32 35.33 2.36 -20.10
CA LEU A 32 34.33 3.39 -19.86
C LEU A 32 33.00 2.65 -19.75
N ILE A 33 32.39 2.69 -18.58
CA ILE A 33 31.02 2.25 -18.42
C ILE A 33 30.20 3.48 -18.79
N ASP A 34 29.47 3.42 -19.90
CA ASP A 34 28.33 4.29 -20.09
C ASP A 34 27.30 3.87 -19.03
N ASP A 35 27.34 4.53 -17.88
CA ASP A 35 26.28 4.43 -16.89
C ASP A 35 25.09 5.26 -17.37
N ASP A 36 24.32 4.60 -18.24
CA ASP A 36 22.88 4.77 -18.39
C ASP A 36 22.12 4.01 -17.29
N THR A 37 22.80 3.53 -16.24
CA THR A 37 22.10 3.08 -15.04
C THR A 37 21.55 4.28 -14.28
N GLU A 38 20.26 4.23 -13.97
CA GLU A 38 19.42 5.24 -13.34
C GLU A 38 19.76 5.51 -11.86
N SER A 39 21.04 5.56 -11.48
CA SER A 39 21.45 5.79 -10.10
C SER A 39 21.74 7.27 -9.81
N ASN A 40 21.25 7.76 -8.67
CA ASN A 40 21.53 9.10 -8.09
C ASN A 40 22.99 9.22 -7.59
N THR A 41 23.95 8.86 -8.43
CA THR A 41 25.37 8.80 -8.07
C THR A 41 26.07 10.12 -8.37
N ILE A 42 26.69 10.73 -7.35
CA ILE A 42 27.43 11.98 -7.46
C ILE A 42 28.74 11.73 -8.19
N ASN A 43 28.81 12.20 -9.43
CA ASN A 43 30.00 12.14 -10.27
C ASN A 43 30.58 13.55 -10.46
N VAL A 44 31.73 13.84 -9.83
CA VAL A 44 32.44 15.12 -9.98
C VAL A 44 33.81 14.86 -10.58
N HIS A 45 34.11 15.45 -11.74
CA HIS A 45 35.46 15.39 -12.31
C HIS A 45 36.37 16.45 -11.67
N ILE A 46 37.39 15.98 -10.95
CA ILE A 46 38.33 16.81 -10.20
C ILE A 46 39.74 16.45 -10.65
N ASP A 47 40.47 17.43 -11.17
CA ASP A 47 41.85 17.28 -11.61
C ASP A 47 42.80 18.19 -10.82
N PHE A 48 43.94 17.63 -10.46
CA PHE A 48 45.03 18.31 -9.77
C PHE A 48 46.23 18.46 -10.70
N SER A 49 47.02 19.50 -10.45
CA SER A 49 48.30 19.71 -11.11
C SER A 49 49.33 18.76 -10.47
N TYR A 50 50.23 18.23 -11.29
CA TYR A 50 51.32 17.40 -10.82
C TYR A 50 52.66 18.01 -11.24
N LYS A 51 53.69 17.78 -10.43
CA LYS A 51 55.09 18.09 -10.75
C LYS A 51 55.77 16.81 -11.19
N GLU A 52 56.62 16.86 -12.22
CA GLU A 52 57.44 15.70 -12.57
C GLU A 52 58.76 15.77 -11.81
N CYS A 53 59.06 14.70 -11.08
CA CYS A 53 60.36 14.49 -10.48
C CYS A 53 61.37 14.09 -11.57
N ASP A 54 62.65 14.41 -11.40
CA ASP A 54 63.73 13.98 -12.31
C ASP A 54 63.77 12.47 -12.59
N CYS A 55 63.20 11.63 -11.72
CA CYS A 55 63.11 10.18 -11.92
C CYS A 55 61.88 9.74 -12.75
N GLY A 56 61.10 10.69 -13.29
CA GLY A 56 59.87 10.46 -14.04
C GLY A 56 58.63 10.25 -13.18
N ASN A 57 58.73 10.30 -11.85
CA ASN A 57 57.58 10.14 -10.95
C ASN A 57 56.75 11.43 -10.89
N LYS A 58 55.41 11.31 -10.89
CA LYS A 58 54.50 12.44 -10.75
C LYS A 58 54.22 12.70 -9.27
N LEU A 59 54.55 13.89 -8.82
CA LEU A 59 54.35 14.39 -7.46
C LEU A 59 53.10 15.25 -7.43
N SER A 60 52.30 15.10 -6.37
CA SER A 60 51.24 16.08 -6.10
C SER A 60 51.85 17.46 -5.87
N TYR A 61 51.14 18.54 -6.20
CA TYR A 61 51.68 19.90 -6.11
C TYR A 61 52.24 20.28 -4.71
N ASN A 62 51.74 19.63 -3.66
CA ASN A 62 52.12 19.85 -2.26
C ASN A 62 53.14 18.81 -1.71
N GLU A 63 53.56 17.82 -2.50
CA GLU A 63 54.54 16.82 -2.08
C GLU A 63 55.96 17.36 -2.19
N ILE A 64 56.65 17.49 -1.05
CA ILE A 64 58.00 18.08 -0.95
C ILE A 64 59.09 17.04 -1.25
N SER A 65 58.78 15.75 -1.11
CA SER A 65 59.72 14.64 -1.27
C SER A 65 59.15 13.54 -2.17
N CYS A 66 59.93 13.10 -3.15
CA CYS A 66 59.51 12.02 -4.04
C CYS A 66 59.55 10.65 -3.33
N LYS A 67 58.40 9.98 -3.25
CA LYS A 67 58.29 8.64 -2.64
C LYS A 67 59.12 7.57 -3.35
N GLN A 68 59.43 7.77 -4.63
CA GLN A 68 60.15 6.79 -5.44
C GLN A 68 61.68 6.95 -5.39
N CYS A 69 62.19 8.18 -5.32
CA CYS A 69 63.64 8.44 -5.34
C CYS A 69 64.19 9.16 -4.09
N GLY A 70 63.31 9.55 -3.15
CA GLY A 70 63.67 10.19 -1.88
C GLY A 70 64.18 11.62 -1.98
N LYS A 71 64.30 12.21 -3.18
CA LYS A 71 64.78 13.58 -3.38
C LYS A 71 63.73 14.60 -2.97
N SER A 72 64.17 15.60 -2.22
CA SER A 72 63.39 16.79 -1.85
C SER A 72 63.45 17.83 -2.97
N GLN A 73 62.32 18.42 -3.36
CA GLN A 73 62.28 19.53 -4.33
C GLN A 73 62.21 20.90 -3.61
N GLU A 74 62.67 21.96 -4.27
CA GLU A 74 62.58 23.34 -3.77
C GLU A 74 61.11 23.78 -3.62
N ILE A 75 60.82 24.48 -2.53
CA ILE A 75 59.48 24.95 -2.18
C ILE A 75 59.15 26.16 -3.08
N GLU A 76 58.24 25.98 -4.03
CA GLU A 76 57.58 27.13 -4.68
C GLU A 76 56.71 27.87 -3.64
N ASN A 77 56.73 29.20 -3.66
CA ASN A 77 56.09 30.07 -2.67
C ASN A 77 54.55 29.93 -2.58
N ASP A 78 53.91 29.26 -3.53
CA ASP A 78 52.45 29.07 -3.55
C ASP A 78 52.04 27.73 -2.95
N SER A 79 51.36 27.78 -1.80
CA SER A 79 50.90 26.60 -1.05
C SER A 79 49.64 25.92 -1.62
N VAL A 80 49.13 26.39 -2.77
CA VAL A 80 47.86 25.94 -3.36
C VAL A 80 48.02 25.71 -4.86
N ASP A 81 47.57 24.53 -5.29
CA ASP A 81 47.55 24.08 -6.69
C ASP A 81 46.91 25.12 -7.64
N PRO A 82 47.55 25.47 -8.78
CA PRO A 82 47.03 26.46 -9.74
C PRO A 82 45.63 26.14 -10.28
N LYS A 83 45.31 24.86 -10.52
CA LYS A 83 43.98 24.41 -10.94
C LYS A 83 42.95 24.56 -9.83
N VAL A 84 43.36 24.41 -8.56
CA VAL A 84 42.49 24.69 -7.41
C VAL A 84 42.23 26.19 -7.30
N LYS A 85 43.25 27.04 -7.49
CA LYS A 85 43.08 28.51 -7.49
C LYS A 85 42.08 28.96 -8.57
N LEU A 86 42.19 28.42 -9.79
CA LEU A 86 41.26 28.73 -10.88
C LEU A 86 39.82 28.32 -10.55
N ARG A 87 39.62 27.14 -9.97
CA ARG A 87 38.29 26.67 -9.53
C ARG A 87 37.73 27.57 -8.43
N LYS A 88 38.54 27.98 -7.44
CA LYS A 88 38.11 28.90 -6.37
C LYS A 88 37.64 30.25 -6.91
N GLU A 89 38.34 30.83 -7.89
CA GLU A 89 37.90 32.06 -8.55
C GLU A 89 36.59 31.86 -9.33
N LYS A 90 36.46 30.78 -10.11
CA LYS A 90 35.23 30.48 -10.86
C LYS A 90 33.99 30.27 -9.97
N PHE A 91 34.17 29.67 -8.79
CA PHE A 91 33.08 29.36 -7.86
C PHE A 91 32.87 30.43 -6.77
N LYS A 92 33.63 31.53 -6.79
CA LYS A 92 33.59 32.59 -5.75
C LYS A 92 32.19 33.15 -5.51
N ASP A 93 31.43 33.38 -6.58
CA ASP A 93 30.07 33.90 -6.48
C ASP A 93 29.12 32.90 -5.83
N ILE A 94 29.27 31.61 -6.13
CA ILE A 94 28.47 30.54 -5.51
C ILE A 94 28.84 30.40 -4.02
N LEU A 95 30.12 30.43 -3.69
CA LEU A 95 30.59 30.39 -2.29
C LEU A 95 30.06 31.58 -1.48
N THR A 96 30.05 32.78 -2.06
CA THR A 96 29.51 33.99 -1.43
C THR A 96 28.01 33.86 -1.24
N LEU A 97 27.27 33.43 -2.28
CA LEU A 97 25.84 33.15 -2.21
C LEU A 97 25.49 32.16 -1.09
N ILE A 98 26.24 31.06 -0.96
CA ILE A 98 26.02 30.05 0.09
C ILE A 98 26.18 30.68 1.47
N ASN A 99 27.25 31.45 1.70
CA ASN A 99 27.51 32.09 2.98
C ASN A 99 26.42 33.11 3.36
N ASP A 100 26.01 33.95 2.41
CA ASP A 100 24.98 34.96 2.61
C ASP A 100 23.62 34.32 2.90
N SER A 101 23.27 33.26 2.16
CA SER A 101 22.02 32.51 2.34
C SER A 101 21.99 31.78 3.69
N ASP A 102 23.10 31.17 4.11
CA ASP A 102 23.22 30.54 5.43
C ASP A 102 23.05 31.55 6.58
N LEU A 103 23.60 32.75 6.41
CA LEU A 103 23.42 33.84 7.37
C LEU A 103 21.95 34.30 7.41
N CYS A 104 21.30 34.42 6.25
CA CYS A 104 19.87 34.75 6.12
C CYS A 104 19.01 33.73 6.89
N ILE A 105 19.17 32.44 6.60
CA ILE A 105 18.47 31.33 7.27
C ILE A 105 18.70 31.34 8.79
N LYS A 106 19.95 31.57 9.23
CA LYS A 106 20.28 31.63 10.66
C LYS A 106 19.57 32.78 11.36
N ASN A 107 19.49 33.94 10.71
CA ASN A 107 18.77 35.10 11.24
C ASN A 107 17.26 34.87 11.22
N LEU A 108 16.70 34.28 10.16
CA LEU A 108 15.29 33.92 10.07
C LEU A 108 14.87 32.99 11.22
N ARG A 109 15.64 31.91 11.45
CA ARG A 109 15.37 30.97 12.56
C ARG A 109 15.41 31.65 13.93
N ARG A 110 16.35 32.57 14.15
CA ARG A 110 16.41 33.38 15.39
C ARG A 110 15.19 34.30 15.54
N ASN A 111 14.78 34.94 14.45
CA ASN A 111 13.62 35.83 14.42
C ASN A 111 12.30 35.09 14.62
N ILE A 112 12.21 33.83 14.16
CA ILE A 112 11.06 32.97 14.48
C ILE A 112 11.08 32.60 15.97
N HIS A 113 12.25 32.18 16.48
CA HIS A 113 12.37 31.75 17.88
C HIS A 113 12.09 32.87 18.90
N ASN A 114 12.46 34.11 18.58
CA ASN A 114 12.20 35.27 19.44
C ASN A 114 10.84 35.94 19.18
N GLY A 115 10.02 35.42 18.25
CA GLY A 115 8.69 35.94 17.91
C GLY A 115 8.68 37.20 17.04
N SER A 116 9.82 37.63 16.48
CA SER A 116 9.88 38.78 15.55
C SER A 116 9.33 38.46 14.16
N VAL A 117 9.30 37.18 13.79
CA VAL A 117 8.67 36.67 12.57
C VAL A 117 7.66 35.61 12.98
N ASN A 118 6.38 35.86 12.66
CA ASN A 118 5.31 34.89 12.89
C ASN A 118 5.27 33.85 11.78
N ARG A 119 4.95 32.61 12.16
CA ARG A 119 4.63 31.57 11.18
C ARG A 119 3.23 31.79 10.62
N THR A 120 3.02 31.33 9.40
CA THR A 120 1.76 31.48 8.67
C THR A 120 1.09 30.12 8.51
N LEU A 121 -0.17 30.02 8.93
CA LEU A 121 -1.01 28.86 8.66
C LEU A 121 -1.58 28.97 7.24
N ILE A 122 -1.52 27.87 6.49
CA ILE A 122 -2.10 27.77 5.14
C ILE A 122 -3.45 27.05 5.22
N GLU A 123 -4.42 27.50 4.43
CA GLU A 123 -5.78 26.94 4.37
C GLU A 123 -5.78 25.47 3.89
N ASP A 124 -5.09 25.18 2.78
CA ASP A 124 -4.83 23.80 2.31
C ASP A 124 -3.33 23.47 2.43
N PHE A 125 -2.91 23.16 3.66
CA PHE A 125 -1.52 22.81 3.98
C PHE A 125 -1.02 21.62 3.13
N VAL A 126 -1.83 20.58 2.94
CA VAL A 126 -1.46 19.37 2.22
C VAL A 126 -1.17 19.68 0.76
N ALA A 127 -2.09 20.37 0.08
CA ALA A 127 -1.90 20.75 -1.32
C ALA A 127 -0.65 21.63 -1.53
N TYR A 128 -0.38 22.54 -0.59
CA TYR A 128 0.82 23.36 -0.64
C TYR A 128 2.11 22.52 -0.51
N ILE A 129 2.15 21.58 0.44
CA ILE A 129 3.33 20.72 0.61
C ILE A 129 3.53 19.79 -0.59
N GLN A 130 2.47 19.25 -1.20
CA GLN A 130 2.56 18.47 -2.44
C GLN A 130 3.25 19.25 -3.56
N ILE A 131 2.93 20.54 -3.73
CA ILE A 131 3.60 21.41 -4.72
C ILE A 131 5.08 21.54 -4.38
N LYS A 132 5.44 21.73 -3.10
CA LYS A 132 6.84 21.87 -2.68
C LYS A 132 7.65 20.58 -2.85
N LEU A 133 7.06 19.43 -2.59
CA LEU A 133 7.68 18.13 -2.84
C LEU A 133 7.92 17.92 -4.34
N TYR A 134 6.94 18.20 -5.18
CA TYR A 134 7.10 18.13 -6.63
C TYR A 134 8.21 19.07 -7.14
N GLU A 135 8.30 20.29 -6.60
CA GLU A 135 9.41 21.21 -6.89
C GLU A 135 10.78 20.61 -6.48
N LEU A 136 10.85 19.92 -5.33
CA LEU A 136 12.07 19.27 -4.84
C LEU A 136 12.46 18.03 -5.66
N GLU A 137 11.52 17.15 -5.99
CA GLU A 137 11.75 15.96 -6.84
C GLU A 137 12.34 16.36 -8.20
N LYS A 138 11.77 17.38 -8.82
CA LYS A 138 12.29 17.92 -10.08
C LYS A 138 13.70 18.48 -9.95
N LEU A 139 14.08 18.95 -8.75
CA LEU A 139 15.44 19.40 -8.48
C LEU A 139 16.38 18.21 -8.24
N THR A 140 15.92 17.11 -7.63
CA THR A 140 16.77 15.92 -7.41
C THR A 140 17.11 15.17 -8.69
N GLU A 141 16.22 15.18 -9.68
CA GLU A 141 16.44 14.55 -10.99
C GLU A 141 17.48 15.27 -11.87
N LYS A 142 17.86 16.51 -11.53
CA LYS A 142 18.81 17.29 -12.34
C LYS A 142 20.23 16.76 -12.16
N LYS A 143 20.77 16.11 -13.19
CA LYS A 143 22.20 15.70 -13.31
C LYS A 143 23.13 16.91 -13.53
N LEU A 144 23.19 17.84 -12.57
CA LEU A 144 23.93 19.12 -12.69
C LEU A 144 25.45 18.98 -12.76
N PHE A 145 26.01 17.94 -12.15
CA PHE A 145 27.47 17.79 -12.03
C PHE A 145 28.06 16.71 -12.96
N LYS A 146 27.23 16.01 -13.75
CA LYS A 146 27.69 14.92 -14.64
C LYS A 146 28.50 15.47 -15.82
N ASN A 147 29.63 14.82 -16.12
CA ASN A 147 30.43 14.99 -17.35
C ASN A 147 31.07 16.37 -17.61
N ILE A 148 31.40 17.16 -16.58
CA ILE A 148 32.00 18.49 -16.77
C ILE A 148 33.36 18.59 -16.08
N SER A 149 34.40 18.87 -16.88
CA SER A 149 35.72 19.28 -16.37
C SER A 149 35.76 20.80 -16.27
N PHE A 150 36.01 21.32 -15.06
CA PHE A 150 36.09 22.76 -14.81
C PHE A 150 37.43 23.39 -15.25
N ASN A 151 38.31 22.59 -15.88
CA ASN A 151 39.68 22.96 -16.26
C ASN A 151 39.99 22.79 -17.76
N SER A 152 38.96 22.58 -18.59
CA SER A 152 39.15 22.36 -20.02
C SER A 152 39.50 23.65 -20.78
N ASP A 153 40.63 23.65 -21.49
CA ASP A 153 40.95 24.60 -22.57
C ASP A 153 40.16 24.29 -23.87
N VAL A 154 39.48 23.14 -23.90
CA VAL A 154 38.80 22.53 -25.07
C VAL A 154 37.28 22.79 -25.04
N ILE A 155 36.72 23.16 -23.89
CA ILE A 155 35.31 23.52 -23.71
C ILE A 155 35.21 25.04 -23.76
N GLU A 156 34.33 25.58 -24.61
CA GLU A 156 34.16 27.02 -24.72
C GLU A 156 33.82 27.61 -23.35
N LYS A 157 34.57 28.65 -22.93
CA LYS A 157 34.38 29.40 -21.67
C LYS A 157 32.90 29.67 -21.33
N LYS A 158 32.07 29.86 -22.36
CA LYS A 158 30.62 30.08 -22.29
C LYS A 158 29.82 28.89 -21.75
N GLU A 159 30.19 27.65 -22.07
CA GLU A 159 29.49 26.45 -21.55
C GLU A 159 29.72 26.27 -20.05
N ILE A 160 30.94 26.53 -19.58
CA ILE A 160 31.29 26.50 -18.16
C ILE A 160 30.55 27.63 -17.41
N GLU A 161 30.51 28.84 -17.96
CA GLU A 161 29.77 29.97 -17.38
C GLU A 161 28.26 29.69 -17.30
N ASN A 162 27.66 29.13 -18.37
CA ASN A 162 26.26 28.71 -18.36
C ASN A 162 25.99 27.67 -17.28
N LYS A 163 26.86 26.66 -17.12
CA LYS A 163 26.67 25.63 -16.12
C LYS A 163 26.80 26.15 -14.69
N ILE A 164 27.78 27.02 -14.44
CA ILE A 164 27.91 27.73 -13.15
C ILE A 164 26.65 28.54 -12.88
N GLY A 165 26.05 29.16 -13.90
CA GLY A 165 24.75 29.81 -13.83
C GLY A 165 23.62 28.86 -13.41
N GLU A 166 23.51 27.70 -14.05
CA GLU A 166 22.52 26.66 -13.71
C GLU A 166 22.68 26.17 -12.26
N ILE A 167 23.92 25.91 -11.81
CA ILE A 167 24.22 25.50 -10.43
C ILE A 167 23.82 26.61 -9.45
N LYS A 168 24.11 27.87 -9.78
CA LYS A 168 23.75 29.02 -8.95
C LYS A 168 22.22 29.14 -8.82
N GLU A 169 21.48 29.08 -9.92
CA GLU A 169 20.01 29.12 -9.92
C GLU A 169 19.42 27.95 -9.14
N TYR A 170 19.99 26.76 -9.31
CA TYR A 170 19.60 25.56 -8.56
C TYR A 170 19.72 25.75 -7.05
N ILE A 171 20.87 26.25 -6.57
CA ILE A 171 21.10 26.50 -5.15
C ILE A 171 20.13 27.56 -4.62
N ILE A 172 19.87 28.64 -5.38
CA ILE A 172 18.90 29.67 -5.01
C ILE A 172 17.50 29.07 -4.81
N ASN A 173 17.06 28.20 -5.72
CA ASN A 173 15.75 27.58 -5.63
C ASN A 173 15.60 26.69 -4.38
N ILE A 174 16.63 25.91 -4.01
CA ILE A 174 16.57 25.10 -2.78
C ILE A 174 16.51 26.00 -1.54
N TYR A 175 17.33 27.06 -1.47
CA TYR A 175 17.26 28.02 -0.35
C TYR A 175 15.90 28.68 -0.26
N LYS A 176 15.32 29.10 -1.39
CA LYS A 176 13.99 29.68 -1.44
C LYS A 176 12.92 28.74 -0.89
N ILE A 177 12.92 27.47 -1.32
CA ILE A 177 12.01 26.45 -0.78
C ILE A 177 12.21 26.31 0.73
N TYR A 178 13.46 26.30 1.22
CA TYR A 178 13.73 26.19 2.65
C TYR A 178 13.23 27.40 3.45
N GLU A 179 13.42 28.62 2.94
CA GLU A 179 12.90 29.85 3.55
C GLU A 179 11.37 29.84 3.63
N GLU A 180 10.72 29.47 2.52
CA GLU A 180 9.26 29.35 2.43
C GLU A 180 8.73 28.34 3.44
N LEU A 181 9.37 27.18 3.60
CA LEU A 181 8.96 26.19 4.61
C LEU A 181 9.19 26.72 6.04
N LEU A 182 10.31 27.37 6.34
CA LEU A 182 10.61 27.81 7.72
C LEU A 182 9.56 28.79 8.30
N ILE A 183 8.90 29.57 7.46
CA ILE A 183 7.86 30.54 7.87
C ILE A 183 6.46 29.94 7.94
N LEU A 184 6.27 28.65 7.66
CA LEU A 184 4.96 28.00 7.77
C LEU A 184 4.72 27.43 9.15
N GLU A 185 3.47 27.50 9.55
CA GLU A 185 2.94 26.77 10.70
C GLU A 185 2.30 25.48 10.18
N ALA A 186 2.90 24.34 10.52
CA ALA A 186 2.28 23.05 10.24
C ALA A 186 1.15 22.81 11.23
N PRO A 187 -0.02 22.31 10.78
CA PRO A 187 -1.00 21.74 11.68
C PRO A 187 -0.35 20.68 12.57
N TYR A 188 -0.74 20.58 13.84
CA TYR A 188 -0.14 19.64 14.81
C TYR A 188 -0.13 18.18 14.35
N VAL A 189 -1.06 17.80 13.47
CA VAL A 189 -1.13 16.48 12.81
C VAL A 189 0.05 16.23 11.88
N TRP A 190 0.48 17.27 11.17
CA TRP A 190 1.54 17.22 10.17
C TRP A 190 2.89 17.71 10.71
N GLU A 191 2.97 18.08 11.99
CA GLU A 191 4.14 18.69 12.61
C GLU A 191 5.41 17.85 12.38
N ASN A 192 5.32 16.53 12.59
CA ASN A 192 6.46 15.64 12.43
C ASN A 192 6.88 15.45 10.96
N ALA A 193 5.94 15.12 10.07
CA ALA A 193 6.22 15.02 8.64
C ALA A 193 6.80 16.33 8.07
N PHE A 194 6.31 17.48 8.54
CA PHE A 194 6.80 18.78 8.14
C PHE A 194 8.21 19.09 8.66
N ILE A 195 8.52 18.73 9.91
CA ILE A 195 9.88 18.85 10.47
C ILE A 195 10.85 17.98 9.66
N ARG A 196 10.45 16.77 9.27
CA ARG A 196 11.25 15.88 8.42
C ARG A 196 11.49 16.51 7.07
N LEU A 197 10.46 17.00 6.38
CA LEU A 197 10.61 17.74 5.13
C LEU A 197 11.61 18.90 5.25
N CYS A 198 11.51 19.71 6.30
CA CYS A 198 12.45 20.80 6.55
C CYS A 198 13.90 20.30 6.74
N ASN A 199 14.09 19.17 7.42
CA ASN A 199 15.40 18.55 7.60
C ASN A 199 15.94 17.95 6.29
N THR A 200 15.07 17.37 5.47
CA THR A 200 15.38 16.82 4.15
C THR A 200 15.87 17.91 3.21
N VAL A 201 15.15 19.04 3.12
CA VAL A 201 15.58 20.21 2.32
C VAL A 201 16.92 20.75 2.82
N ARG A 202 17.14 20.80 4.14
CA ARG A 202 18.43 21.16 4.71
C ARG A 202 19.54 20.17 4.33
N ASN A 203 19.26 18.86 4.32
CA ASN A 203 20.22 17.86 3.87
C ASN A 203 20.56 18.04 2.39
N PHE A 204 19.60 18.35 1.52
CA PHE A 204 19.87 18.72 0.13
C PHE A 204 20.78 19.95 0.00
N LEU A 205 20.56 20.98 0.82
CA LEU A 205 21.48 22.12 0.89
C LEU A 205 22.89 21.69 1.29
N ASP A 206 23.02 20.83 2.31
CA ASP A 206 24.32 20.31 2.76
C ASP A 206 25.01 19.47 1.68
N VAL A 207 24.29 18.62 0.94
CA VAL A 207 24.80 17.85 -0.20
C VAL A 207 25.43 18.79 -1.23
N ASN A 208 24.68 19.82 -1.64
CA ASN A 208 25.16 20.79 -2.61
C ASN A 208 26.42 21.54 -2.12
N LYS A 209 26.45 21.93 -0.83
CA LYS A 209 27.64 22.54 -0.24
C LYS A 209 28.84 21.60 -0.29
N LEU A 210 28.66 20.33 0.08
CA LEU A 210 29.73 19.34 0.05
C LEU A 210 30.26 19.10 -1.36
N ILE A 211 29.39 19.09 -2.38
CA ILE A 211 29.80 19.02 -3.79
C ILE A 211 30.61 20.27 -4.18
N ILE A 212 30.15 21.47 -3.84
CA ILE A 212 30.92 22.70 -4.14
C ILE A 212 32.26 22.70 -3.40
N PHE A 213 32.29 22.27 -2.14
CA PHE A 213 33.52 22.16 -1.34
C PHE A 213 34.46 21.08 -1.87
N SER A 214 33.96 20.00 -2.47
CA SER A 214 34.83 19.02 -3.14
C SER A 214 35.48 19.62 -4.40
N ILE A 215 34.73 20.41 -5.17
CA ILE A 215 35.25 21.10 -6.37
C ILE A 215 36.38 22.08 -6.02
N VAL A 216 36.32 22.76 -4.87
CA VAL A 216 37.34 23.74 -4.46
C VAL A 216 38.33 23.22 -3.40
N ALA A 217 38.29 21.92 -3.10
CA ALA A 217 39.14 21.28 -2.10
C ALA A 217 40.63 21.42 -2.44
N ASN A 218 41.47 21.57 -1.41
CA ASN A 218 42.91 21.76 -1.61
C ASN A 218 43.63 20.44 -1.93
N THR A 219 43.03 19.30 -1.58
CA THR A 219 43.61 17.97 -1.76
C THR A 219 42.59 16.98 -2.31
N LEU A 220 43.06 15.94 -3.00
CA LEU A 220 42.21 14.86 -3.51
C LEU A 220 41.51 14.12 -2.37
N ALA A 221 42.19 13.87 -1.25
CA ALA A 221 41.61 13.20 -0.09
C ALA A 221 40.43 13.98 0.52
N GLU A 222 40.57 15.31 0.64
CA GLU A 222 39.49 16.20 1.09
C GLU A 222 38.31 16.18 0.10
N ALA A 223 38.60 16.22 -1.20
CA ALA A 223 37.59 16.14 -2.24
C ALA A 223 36.79 14.83 -2.17
N CYS A 224 37.48 13.68 -2.11
CA CYS A 224 36.86 12.36 -2.04
C CYS A 224 35.98 12.22 -0.79
N LYS A 225 36.48 12.66 0.38
CA LYS A 225 35.72 12.64 1.63
C LYS A 225 34.42 13.46 1.51
N ASN A 226 34.49 14.66 0.93
CA ASN A 226 33.30 15.50 0.76
C ASN A 226 32.29 14.86 -0.20
N VAL A 227 32.74 14.21 -1.28
CA VAL A 227 31.85 13.49 -2.21
C VAL A 227 31.18 12.30 -1.52
N GLU A 228 31.92 11.53 -0.73
CA GLU A 228 31.37 10.38 0.02
C GLU A 228 30.30 10.83 1.03
N LEU A 229 30.58 11.89 1.80
CA LEU A 229 29.59 12.46 2.72
C LEU A 229 28.37 13.03 1.99
N ALA A 230 28.58 13.63 0.81
CA ALA A 230 27.50 14.15 -0.01
C ALA A 230 26.60 13.00 -0.52
N GLN A 231 27.20 11.88 -0.94
CA GLN A 231 26.44 10.72 -1.42
C GLN A 231 25.58 10.12 -0.31
N GLN A 232 26.16 9.89 0.88
CA GLN A 232 25.42 9.36 2.03
C GLN A 232 24.21 10.24 2.40
N LYS A 233 24.39 11.57 2.37
CA LYS A 233 23.30 12.52 2.64
C LYS A 233 22.26 12.56 1.52
N LEU A 234 22.69 12.40 0.25
CA LEU A 234 21.79 12.37 -0.90
C LEU A 234 20.91 11.13 -0.90
N ASP A 235 21.49 9.97 -0.62
CA ASP A 235 20.76 8.70 -0.53
C ASP A 235 19.67 8.81 0.56
N SER A 236 20.06 9.24 1.77
CA SER A 236 19.12 9.45 2.87
C SER A 236 18.04 10.48 2.56
N ALA A 237 18.39 11.60 1.92
CA ALA A 237 17.42 12.64 1.60
C ALA A 237 16.46 12.23 0.46
N SER A 238 16.91 11.40 -0.48
CA SER A 238 16.09 10.88 -1.58
C SER A 238 15.07 9.87 -1.06
N GLU A 239 15.50 8.90 -0.24
CA GLU A 239 14.59 7.96 0.43
C GLU A 239 13.51 8.70 1.24
N GLU A 240 13.88 9.82 1.84
CA GLU A 240 12.99 10.65 2.65
C GLU A 240 11.98 11.46 1.82
N ILE A 241 12.38 11.98 0.65
CA ILE A 241 11.46 12.59 -0.31
C ILE A 241 10.48 11.54 -0.81
N ASP A 242 10.96 10.39 -1.28
CA ASP A 242 10.09 9.34 -1.80
C ASP A 242 9.05 8.91 -0.76
N MET A 243 9.44 8.77 0.50
CA MET A 243 8.51 8.47 1.58
C MET A 243 7.48 9.59 1.80
N LEU A 244 7.93 10.84 1.96
CA LEU A 244 7.03 11.98 2.22
C LEU A 244 6.08 12.20 1.02
N SER A 245 6.59 12.05 -0.18
CA SER A 245 5.82 12.08 -1.42
C SER A 245 4.84 10.94 -1.48
N ASN A 246 5.21 9.70 -1.17
CA ASN A 246 4.26 8.58 -1.11
C ASN A 246 3.17 8.82 -0.07
N MET A 247 3.50 9.34 1.11
CA MET A 247 2.51 9.68 2.16
C MET A 247 1.52 10.76 1.71
N LEU A 248 1.99 11.77 0.97
CA LEU A 248 1.18 12.92 0.54
C LEU A 248 0.48 12.67 -0.80
N ASN A 249 1.06 11.82 -1.65
CA ASN A 249 0.54 11.35 -2.93
C ASN A 249 -0.21 10.02 -2.79
N ILE A 250 -0.66 9.66 -1.58
CA ILE A 250 -1.86 8.82 -1.45
C ILE A 250 -3.07 9.64 -1.94
N LYS A 251 -3.01 10.15 -3.18
CA LYS A 251 -4.19 10.25 -4.01
C LYS A 251 -4.74 8.85 -4.00
N ALA A 252 -5.96 8.80 -3.50
CA ALA A 252 -6.75 7.65 -3.19
C ALA A 252 -6.36 6.39 -3.97
N LEU A 253 -6.44 5.25 -3.29
CA LEU A 253 -6.43 3.88 -3.80
C LEU A 253 -7.61 3.63 -4.78
N GLU A 254 -7.87 4.60 -5.64
CA GLU A 254 -9.09 4.86 -6.41
C GLU A 254 -9.12 4.09 -7.72
N GLU A 255 -7.97 3.65 -8.22
CA GLU A 255 -7.87 2.87 -9.45
C GLU A 255 -7.82 1.38 -9.12
N ASP A 256 -8.98 0.72 -9.21
CA ASP A 256 -9.19 -0.73 -9.37
C ASP A 256 -8.02 -1.64 -9.00
N PHE A 257 -7.81 -1.85 -7.70
CA PHE A 257 -7.01 -2.95 -7.20
C PHE A 257 -7.90 -4.03 -6.61
N GLU A 258 -7.55 -5.30 -6.83
CA GLU A 258 -8.13 -6.45 -6.14
C GLU A 258 -7.75 -6.38 -4.64
N MET A 259 -8.36 -5.44 -3.90
CA MET A 259 -8.38 -5.43 -2.43
C MET A 259 -8.85 -6.77 -1.88
N PHE A 260 -9.53 -7.56 -2.70
CA PHE A 260 -10.04 -8.88 -2.37
C PHE A 260 -9.55 -9.92 -3.37
N LYS A 261 -8.83 -10.94 -2.88
CA LYS A 261 -8.43 -12.12 -3.65
C LYS A 261 -9.15 -13.35 -3.10
N ASP A 262 -9.88 -14.07 -3.94
CA ASP A 262 -10.72 -15.23 -3.55
C ASP A 262 -11.69 -14.93 -2.38
N GLY A 263 -12.21 -13.69 -2.37
CA GLY A 263 -13.11 -13.19 -1.33
C GLY A 263 -12.46 -13.01 0.04
N ASN A 264 -11.13 -12.95 0.14
CA ASN A 264 -10.42 -12.52 1.34
C ASN A 264 -9.84 -11.12 1.12
N LEU A 265 -9.91 -10.27 2.15
CA LEU A 265 -9.16 -9.01 2.15
C LEU A 265 -7.67 -9.33 2.00
N ASN A 266 -7.06 -8.73 0.98
CA ASN A 266 -5.63 -8.87 0.73
C ASN A 266 -4.89 -7.83 1.58
N ILE A 267 -4.93 -8.02 2.92
CA ILE A 267 -4.25 -7.16 3.90
C ILE A 267 -2.78 -6.93 3.52
N PRO A 268 -2.02 -7.94 3.06
CA PRO A 268 -0.66 -7.72 2.59
C PRO A 268 -0.58 -6.74 1.40
N VAL A 269 -1.49 -6.81 0.42
CA VAL A 269 -1.51 -5.85 -0.70
C VAL A 269 -1.85 -4.45 -0.24
N ILE A 270 -2.86 -4.28 0.59
CA ILE A 270 -3.24 -2.97 1.14
C ILE A 270 -2.07 -2.34 1.90
N MET A 271 -1.46 -3.12 2.77
CA MET A 271 -0.33 -2.69 3.57
C MET A 271 0.91 -2.44 2.71
N LEU A 272 1.13 -3.23 1.64
CA LEU A 272 2.18 -2.97 0.65
C LEU A 272 1.93 -1.69 -0.12
N MET A 273 0.71 -1.41 -0.56
CA MET A 273 0.38 -0.18 -1.28
C MET A 273 0.68 1.06 -0.43
N VAL A 274 0.38 0.97 0.87
CA VAL A 274 0.71 2.05 1.79
C VAL A 274 2.23 2.17 2.01
N LEU A 275 2.92 1.04 2.17
CA LEU A 275 4.35 1.02 2.47
C LEU A 275 5.25 1.28 1.25
N ALA A 276 4.76 1.02 0.03
CA ALA A 276 5.52 1.08 -1.21
C ALA A 276 5.13 2.25 -2.15
N GLY A 277 4.05 2.98 -1.85
CA GLY A 277 3.47 3.96 -2.79
C GLY A 277 2.69 3.28 -3.92
N ASN A 278 2.17 4.06 -4.90
CA ASN A 278 1.37 3.55 -6.03
C ASN A 278 1.98 2.28 -6.65
N THR A 279 1.33 1.13 -6.50
CA THR A 279 1.80 -0.15 -7.04
C THR A 279 0.86 -0.68 -8.11
N GLU A 280 1.39 -1.00 -9.30
CA GLU A 280 0.67 -1.84 -10.27
C GLU A 280 0.64 -3.32 -9.81
N HIS A 281 -0.46 -4.03 -10.06
CA HIS A 281 -0.70 -5.42 -9.63
C HIS A 281 0.43 -6.40 -10.02
N ASN A 282 1.13 -6.16 -11.13
CA ASN A 282 2.12 -7.08 -11.68
C ASN A 282 3.49 -7.03 -10.98
N GLN A 283 3.68 -6.15 -9.99
CA GLN A 283 4.96 -5.95 -9.30
C GLN A 283 4.92 -6.23 -7.78
N ILE A 284 3.83 -6.79 -7.26
CA ILE A 284 3.60 -6.97 -5.81
C ILE A 284 4.74 -7.73 -5.12
N GLU A 285 5.26 -8.81 -5.73
CA GLU A 285 6.32 -9.63 -5.11
C GLU A 285 7.68 -8.91 -5.08
N ILE A 286 7.98 -8.11 -6.12
CA ILE A 286 9.17 -7.25 -6.16
C ILE A 286 9.07 -6.19 -5.07
N LYS A 287 7.91 -5.51 -4.98
CA LYS A 287 7.66 -4.48 -3.97
C LYS A 287 7.63 -5.02 -2.54
N PHE A 288 7.16 -6.24 -2.34
CA PHE A 288 7.21 -6.89 -1.03
C PHE A 288 8.64 -7.08 -0.53
N ASN A 289 9.53 -7.57 -1.39
CA ASN A 289 10.94 -7.68 -1.06
C ASN A 289 11.60 -6.31 -0.82
N GLU A 290 11.27 -5.29 -1.62
CA GLU A 290 11.78 -3.92 -1.43
C GLU A 290 11.37 -3.34 -0.07
N VAL A 291 10.10 -3.49 0.32
CA VAL A 291 9.57 -3.01 1.61
C VAL A 291 10.29 -3.70 2.77
N GLN A 292 10.45 -5.03 2.70
CA GLN A 292 11.16 -5.79 3.73
C GLN A 292 12.64 -5.39 3.83
N PHE A 293 13.31 -5.21 2.70
CA PHE A 293 14.70 -4.78 2.66
C PHE A 293 14.87 -3.38 3.24
N SER A 294 13.93 -2.49 2.95
CA SER A 294 13.91 -1.14 3.51
C SER A 294 13.69 -1.13 5.03
N ALA A 295 12.80 -1.99 5.54
CA ALA A 295 12.62 -2.20 6.98
C ALA A 295 13.89 -2.76 7.65
N TYR A 296 14.55 -3.72 7.01
CA TYR A 296 15.84 -4.26 7.48
C TYR A 296 16.91 -3.17 7.58
N ARG A 297 17.03 -2.30 6.57
CA ARG A 297 17.98 -1.17 6.62
C ARG A 297 17.70 -0.23 7.79
N TYR A 298 16.43 0.15 7.98
CA TYR A 298 16.02 1.05 9.03
C TYR A 298 16.33 0.51 10.45
N PHE A 299 16.13 -0.79 10.67
CA PHE A 299 16.44 -1.45 11.95
C PHE A 299 17.81 -2.14 11.97
N LYS A 300 18.72 -1.84 11.04
CA LYS A 300 19.96 -2.63 10.86
C LYS A 300 20.81 -2.73 12.12
N ASP A 301 20.89 -1.65 12.90
CA ASP A 301 21.64 -1.60 14.16
C ASP A 301 21.11 -2.58 15.23
N PHE A 302 19.88 -3.06 15.08
CA PHE A 302 19.25 -4.05 15.96
C PHE A 302 19.25 -5.46 15.37
N LEU A 303 19.60 -5.62 14.09
CA LEU A 303 19.50 -6.87 13.35
C LEU A 303 20.92 -7.37 13.00
N PRO A 304 21.54 -8.20 13.87
CA PRO A 304 22.93 -8.64 13.71
C PRO A 304 23.18 -9.49 12.46
N ASN A 305 22.17 -10.25 11.99
CA ASN A 305 22.32 -11.11 10.82
C ASN A 305 22.17 -10.34 9.50
N GLU A 306 22.52 -10.98 8.38
CA GLU A 306 22.30 -10.42 7.05
C GLU A 306 20.82 -10.48 6.65
N PHE A 307 20.41 -9.66 5.67
CA PHE A 307 19.02 -9.60 5.20
C PHE A 307 18.46 -10.98 4.81
N GLN A 308 19.28 -11.80 4.15
CA GLN A 308 18.91 -13.14 3.68
C GLN A 308 18.49 -14.09 4.83
N TYR A 309 19.04 -13.89 6.03
CA TYR A 309 18.63 -14.67 7.20
C TYR A 309 17.20 -14.33 7.61
N TYR A 310 16.88 -13.04 7.72
CA TYR A 310 15.55 -12.62 8.17
C TYR A 310 14.48 -12.83 7.09
N ASN A 311 14.85 -12.72 5.82
CA ASN A 311 13.94 -12.96 4.69
C ASN A 311 13.62 -14.45 4.48
N SER A 312 14.41 -15.37 5.05
CA SER A 312 14.17 -16.82 4.94
C SER A 312 13.35 -17.42 6.09
N LEU A 313 12.96 -16.60 7.07
CA LEU A 313 12.11 -17.04 8.19
C LEU A 313 10.69 -17.35 7.70
N GLU A 314 10.02 -18.34 8.31
CA GLU A 314 8.67 -18.74 7.89
C GLU A 314 7.65 -17.62 8.12
N THR A 315 7.86 -16.81 9.16
CA THR A 315 7.05 -15.62 9.45
C THR A 315 7.67 -14.38 8.79
N PRO A 316 6.91 -13.55 8.06
CA PRO A 316 7.43 -12.37 7.36
C PRO A 316 7.71 -11.19 8.32
N ILE A 317 8.62 -11.38 9.27
CA ILE A 317 8.84 -10.45 10.38
C ILE A 317 9.34 -9.08 9.91
N LEU A 318 10.13 -9.03 8.83
CA LEU A 318 10.56 -7.77 8.22
C LEU A 318 9.39 -6.95 7.67
N PHE A 319 8.34 -7.61 7.19
CA PHE A 319 7.13 -6.93 6.73
C PHE A 319 6.37 -6.31 7.91
N LYS A 320 6.31 -7.03 9.04
CA LYS A 320 5.75 -6.48 10.28
C LYS A 320 6.55 -5.28 10.81
N LEU A 321 7.88 -5.36 10.75
CA LEU A 321 8.76 -4.23 11.09
C LEU A 321 8.54 -3.03 10.15
N ALA A 322 8.13 -3.25 8.90
CA ALA A 322 7.86 -2.16 7.96
C ALA A 322 6.71 -1.24 8.43
N SER A 323 5.68 -1.77 9.08
CA SER A 323 4.63 -0.94 9.72
C SER A 323 5.17 -0.05 10.85
N TYR A 324 6.04 -0.59 11.70
CA TYR A 324 6.66 0.21 12.77
C TYR A 324 7.63 1.24 12.21
N LYS A 325 8.37 0.88 11.15
CA LYS A 325 9.19 1.84 10.40
C LYS A 325 8.30 2.96 9.87
N PHE A 326 7.18 2.64 9.21
CA PHE A 326 6.25 3.64 8.70
C PHE A 326 5.78 4.58 9.80
N MET A 327 5.24 4.07 10.91
CA MET A 327 4.80 4.95 12.01
C MET A 327 5.98 5.71 12.65
N GLY A 328 7.13 5.05 12.81
CA GLY A 328 8.37 5.66 13.31
C GLY A 328 8.85 6.83 12.47
N MET A 329 8.74 6.72 11.14
CA MET A 329 9.16 7.76 10.23
C MET A 329 8.09 8.85 10.05
N THR A 330 6.81 8.47 10.00
CA THR A 330 5.72 9.40 9.66
C THR A 330 5.17 10.16 10.87
N SER A 331 5.11 9.50 12.02
CA SER A 331 4.30 9.92 13.17
C SER A 331 5.11 10.31 14.39
N PHE A 332 6.30 9.72 14.56
CA PHE A 332 7.03 9.78 15.82
C PHE A 332 8.29 10.64 15.73
N ILE A 333 8.82 11.00 16.90
CA ILE A 333 10.17 11.57 16.97
C ILE A 333 11.14 10.40 16.88
N GLU A 334 11.65 10.14 15.68
CA GLU A 334 12.47 8.95 15.35
C GLU A 334 13.56 8.64 16.38
N SER A 335 14.32 9.64 16.82
CA SER A 335 15.36 9.45 17.85
C SER A 335 14.84 8.89 19.18
N LYS A 336 13.65 9.32 19.61
CA LYS A 336 12.98 8.79 20.82
C LYS A 336 12.43 7.39 20.57
N PHE A 337 11.81 7.18 19.43
CA PHE A 337 11.29 5.88 19.01
C PHE A 337 12.42 4.82 19.02
N ILE A 338 13.52 5.08 18.32
CA ILE A 338 14.70 4.18 18.26
C ILE A 338 15.30 3.96 19.66
N GLU A 339 15.36 4.99 20.50
CA GLU A 339 15.82 4.83 21.88
C GLU A 339 14.91 3.90 22.70
N LYS A 340 13.59 4.04 22.60
CA LYS A 340 12.62 3.20 23.31
C LYS A 340 12.66 1.75 22.80
N VAL A 341 12.77 1.54 21.48
CA VAL A 341 12.97 0.23 20.85
C VAL A 341 14.22 -0.44 21.44
N LYS A 342 15.33 0.31 21.54
CA LYS A 342 16.56 -0.20 22.16
C LYS A 342 16.37 -0.60 23.61
N VAL A 343 15.68 0.21 24.42
CA VAL A 343 15.40 -0.11 25.83
C VAL A 343 14.67 -1.45 25.94
N VAL A 344 13.69 -1.70 25.07
CA VAL A 344 12.88 -2.92 25.07
C VAL A 344 13.70 -4.11 24.60
N SER A 345 14.38 -4.01 23.46
CA SER A 345 15.23 -5.10 22.94
C SER A 345 16.32 -5.49 23.95
N ASP A 346 17.02 -4.52 24.54
CA ASP A 346 18.06 -4.77 25.56
C ASP A 346 17.48 -5.42 26.83
N LEU A 347 16.24 -5.07 27.20
CA LEU A 347 15.56 -5.65 28.36
C LEU A 347 15.26 -7.14 28.13
N PHE A 348 14.73 -7.48 26.96
CA PHE A 348 14.41 -8.86 26.62
C PHE A 348 15.65 -9.73 26.48
N GLU A 349 16.71 -9.25 25.82
CA GLU A 349 17.98 -9.98 25.72
C GLU A 349 18.56 -10.26 27.12
N LYS A 350 18.57 -9.25 28.02
CA LYS A 350 19.03 -9.46 29.41
C LYS A 350 18.18 -10.46 30.18
N ALA A 351 16.86 -10.44 30.00
CA ALA A 351 15.98 -11.41 30.64
C ALA A 351 16.22 -12.82 30.09
N LYS A 352 16.42 -12.97 28.77
CA LYS A 352 16.76 -14.25 28.13
C LYS A 352 18.09 -14.80 28.66
N ASP A 353 19.12 -13.96 28.76
CA ASP A 353 20.45 -14.35 29.27
C ASP A 353 20.39 -14.83 30.72
N ILE A 354 19.48 -14.28 31.52
CA ILE A 354 19.30 -14.68 32.92
C ILE A 354 18.43 -15.94 33.04
N ASN A 355 17.32 -16.02 32.31
CA ASN A 355 16.41 -17.17 32.33
C ASN A 355 15.50 -17.26 31.09
N GLY A 356 16.07 -17.69 29.96
CA GLY A 356 15.34 -17.84 28.70
C GLY A 356 14.19 -18.84 28.75
N ILE A 357 14.29 -19.91 29.55
CA ILE A 357 13.21 -20.91 29.69
C ILE A 357 11.97 -20.25 30.29
N LYS A 358 12.13 -19.55 31.42
CA LYS A 358 11.00 -18.87 32.08
C LYS A 358 10.45 -17.72 31.22
N LEU A 359 11.29 -17.04 30.44
CA LEU A 359 10.83 -16.01 29.50
C LEU A 359 9.96 -16.61 28.39
N LYS A 360 10.40 -17.74 27.81
CA LYS A 360 9.66 -18.48 26.77
C LYS A 360 8.30 -18.97 27.27
N GLU A 361 8.25 -19.55 28.47
CA GLU A 361 6.99 -19.95 29.11
C GLU A 361 6.02 -18.76 29.25
N PHE A 362 6.53 -17.61 29.72
CA PHE A 362 5.71 -16.41 29.87
C PHE A 362 5.18 -15.88 28.53
N MET A 363 6.04 -15.77 27.51
CA MET A 363 5.62 -15.28 26.19
C MET A 363 4.55 -16.17 25.57
N ASN A 364 4.67 -17.49 25.71
CA ASN A 364 3.65 -18.44 25.24
C ASN A 364 2.28 -18.24 25.96
N ILE A 365 2.27 -18.02 27.28
CA ILE A 365 1.03 -17.72 28.02
C ILE A 365 0.45 -16.37 27.59
N TYR A 366 1.30 -15.43 27.20
CA TYR A 366 0.91 -14.07 26.82
C TYR A 366 0.43 -13.95 25.35
N THR A 367 0.53 -15.01 24.53
CA THR A 367 0.21 -15.01 23.09
C THR A 367 -1.06 -14.24 22.74
N SER A 368 -2.22 -14.58 23.33
CA SER A 368 -3.49 -13.94 22.94
C SER A 368 -3.56 -12.45 23.30
N LYS A 369 -2.86 -12.01 24.36
CA LYS A 369 -2.74 -10.57 24.67
C LYS A 369 -1.82 -9.85 23.70
N TYR A 370 -0.79 -10.53 23.21
CA TYR A 370 0.09 -10.02 22.16
C TYR A 370 -0.65 -9.89 20.83
N VAL A 371 -1.47 -10.88 20.47
CA VAL A 371 -2.33 -10.85 19.28
C VAL A 371 -3.28 -9.66 19.34
N TYR A 372 -4.00 -9.50 20.46
CA TYR A 372 -4.86 -8.33 20.68
C TYR A 372 -4.09 -7.00 20.55
N ALA A 373 -2.89 -6.91 21.13
CA ALA A 373 -2.05 -5.73 21.01
C ALA A 373 -1.65 -5.44 19.55
N LEU A 374 -1.34 -6.49 18.79
CA LEU A 374 -0.97 -6.40 17.38
C LEU A 374 -2.16 -5.95 16.51
N GLU A 375 -3.36 -6.46 16.77
CA GLU A 375 -4.59 -6.04 16.10
C GLU A 375 -4.81 -4.53 16.28
N ILE A 376 -4.86 -4.05 17.52
CA ILE A 376 -5.07 -2.62 17.80
C ILE A 376 -3.96 -1.75 17.20
N VAL A 377 -2.71 -2.21 17.19
CA VAL A 377 -1.60 -1.47 16.57
C VAL A 377 -1.72 -1.39 15.06
N ASN A 378 -2.21 -2.45 14.41
CA ASN A 378 -2.52 -2.43 12.99
C ASN A 378 -3.69 -1.49 12.68
N ASP A 379 -4.77 -1.53 13.48
CA ASP A 379 -5.93 -0.64 13.35
C ASP A 379 -5.48 0.82 13.46
N VAL A 380 -4.66 1.14 14.47
CA VAL A 380 -4.12 2.49 14.66
C VAL A 380 -3.21 2.92 13.52
N THR A 381 -2.41 2.01 12.97
CA THR A 381 -1.57 2.30 11.80
C THR A 381 -2.44 2.65 10.60
N GLN A 382 -3.49 1.88 10.34
CA GLN A 382 -4.44 2.12 9.26
C GLN A 382 -5.20 3.42 9.46
N ASP A 383 -5.79 3.65 10.64
CA ASP A 383 -6.44 4.91 10.99
C ASP A 383 -5.51 6.10 10.74
N TYR A 384 -4.24 5.98 11.12
CA TYR A 384 -3.25 7.02 10.88
C TYR A 384 -3.05 7.28 9.38
N ILE A 385 -2.84 6.22 8.59
CA ILE A 385 -2.71 6.30 7.12
C ILE A 385 -3.92 7.02 6.52
N LEU A 386 -5.12 6.61 6.91
CA LEU A 386 -6.38 7.13 6.40
C LEU A 386 -6.62 8.58 6.82
N ASN A 387 -6.25 8.95 8.05
CA ASN A 387 -6.30 10.34 8.52
C ASN A 387 -5.38 11.24 7.68
N PHE A 388 -4.23 10.74 7.24
CA PHE A 388 -3.28 11.44 6.37
C PHE A 388 -3.78 11.56 4.92
N SER A 389 -4.52 10.56 4.44
CA SER A 389 -5.08 10.57 3.09
C SER A 389 -6.31 11.48 2.93
N TYR A 390 -7.20 11.55 3.93
CA TYR A 390 -8.56 12.06 3.71
C TYR A 390 -9.13 13.03 4.77
N CYS A 391 -8.49 13.20 5.92
CA CYS A 391 -9.13 13.90 7.04
C CYS A 391 -8.80 15.41 7.08
N LYS A 392 -9.60 16.24 6.39
CA LYS A 392 -9.56 17.71 6.54
C LYS A 392 -10.31 18.22 7.80
N ASN A 393 -11.04 17.35 8.49
CA ASN A 393 -11.90 17.73 9.63
C ASN A 393 -11.23 17.47 11.00
N LYS A 394 -10.81 18.56 11.67
CA LYS A 394 -10.19 18.51 13.01
C LYS A 394 -11.02 17.77 14.06
N LYS A 395 -12.35 17.82 14.00
CA LYS A 395 -13.24 17.16 14.97
C LYS A 395 -13.15 15.64 14.87
N MET A 396 -13.19 15.13 13.65
CA MET A 396 -13.11 13.70 13.37
C MET A 396 -11.74 13.14 13.72
N LEU A 397 -10.68 13.86 13.36
CA LEU A 397 -9.31 13.50 13.75
C LEU A 397 -9.16 13.36 15.27
N VAL A 398 -9.73 14.28 16.03
CA VAL A 398 -9.66 14.28 17.49
C VAL A 398 -10.53 13.18 18.10
N ARG A 399 -11.69 12.88 17.49
CA ARG A 399 -12.53 11.75 17.88
C ARG A 399 -11.82 10.41 17.66
N ASN A 400 -11.17 10.24 16.51
CA ASN A 400 -10.36 9.05 16.20
C ASN A 400 -9.19 8.93 17.19
N ALA A 401 -8.45 10.01 17.42
CA ALA A 401 -7.38 10.04 18.41
C ALA A 401 -7.89 9.64 19.81
N LEU A 402 -9.07 10.09 20.22
CA LEU A 402 -9.67 9.74 21.51
C LEU A 402 -10.03 8.26 21.60
N ASN A 403 -10.61 7.68 20.55
CA ASN A 403 -10.91 6.26 20.47
C ASN A 403 -9.63 5.42 20.55
N SER A 404 -8.65 5.70 19.68
CA SER A 404 -7.37 5.02 19.68
C SER A 404 -6.66 5.16 21.04
N TYR A 405 -6.69 6.34 21.67
CA TYR A 405 -6.08 6.55 22.98
C TYR A 405 -6.66 5.63 24.04
N LYS A 406 -7.99 5.44 24.05
CA LYS A 406 -8.66 4.55 24.98
C LYS A 406 -8.21 3.10 24.78
N ASP A 407 -8.19 2.61 23.55
CA ASP A 407 -7.81 1.21 23.25
C ASP A 407 -6.33 0.95 23.53
N LEU A 408 -5.47 1.90 23.14
CA LEU A 408 -4.05 1.87 23.39
C LEU A 408 -3.73 1.94 24.89
N SER A 409 -4.36 2.85 25.64
CA SER A 409 -4.00 3.01 27.05
C SER A 409 -4.67 1.99 27.95
N GLU A 410 -6.00 1.82 27.88
CA GLU A 410 -6.72 0.91 28.79
C GLU A 410 -6.56 -0.57 28.41
N GLY A 411 -6.26 -0.85 27.13
CA GLY A 411 -6.03 -2.19 26.59
C GLY A 411 -4.55 -2.49 26.39
N VAL A 412 -3.97 -2.00 25.30
CA VAL A 412 -2.65 -2.44 24.81
C VAL A 412 -1.53 -2.18 25.81
N TYR A 413 -1.36 -0.93 26.25
CA TYR A 413 -0.30 -0.53 27.17
C TYR A 413 -0.35 -1.33 28.47
N LYS A 414 -1.56 -1.52 29.01
CA LYS A 414 -1.80 -2.32 30.21
C LYS A 414 -1.26 -3.74 30.04
N ASP A 415 -1.52 -4.36 28.89
CA ASP A 415 -1.10 -5.73 28.63
C ASP A 415 0.40 -5.80 28.32
N VAL A 416 0.94 -4.99 27.39
CA VAL A 416 2.36 -5.06 27.03
C VAL A 416 3.28 -4.66 28.19
N SER A 417 2.79 -3.84 29.12
CA SER A 417 3.49 -3.55 30.38
C SER A 417 3.72 -4.80 31.23
N SER A 418 2.83 -5.81 31.19
CA SER A 418 3.04 -7.07 31.92
C SER A 418 4.29 -7.81 31.42
N LEU A 419 4.59 -7.76 30.12
CA LEU A 419 5.84 -8.30 29.56
C LEU A 419 7.07 -7.55 30.08
N LEU A 420 7.05 -6.21 30.02
CA LEU A 420 8.16 -5.40 30.52
C LEU A 420 8.42 -5.65 32.02
N ILE A 421 7.34 -5.77 32.79
CA ILE A 421 7.40 -6.08 34.22
C ILE A 421 7.98 -7.48 34.43
N ALA A 422 7.50 -8.50 33.72
CA ALA A 422 8.02 -9.85 33.80
C ALA A 422 9.54 -9.89 33.50
N CYS A 423 10.00 -9.27 32.42
CA CYS A 423 11.42 -9.17 32.09
C CYS A 423 12.21 -8.45 33.20
N ALA A 424 11.71 -7.32 33.70
CA ALA A 424 12.35 -6.60 34.81
C ALA A 424 12.43 -7.45 36.08
N TYR A 425 11.40 -8.25 36.37
CA TYR A 425 11.42 -9.19 37.47
C TYR A 425 12.43 -10.31 37.23
N ILE A 426 12.54 -10.89 36.03
CA ILE A 426 13.53 -11.94 35.74
C ILE A 426 14.95 -11.40 36.04
N ILE A 427 15.19 -10.14 35.67
CA ILE A 427 16.46 -9.47 35.89
C ILE A 427 16.72 -9.20 37.38
N ASP A 428 15.74 -8.71 38.12
CA ASP A 428 15.90 -8.33 39.53
C ASP A 428 15.74 -9.48 40.53
N LYS A 429 14.93 -10.51 40.21
CA LYS A 429 14.48 -11.60 41.09
C LYS A 429 14.31 -12.91 40.32
N LYS A 430 14.89 -14.01 40.83
CA LYS A 430 14.91 -15.30 40.12
C LYS A 430 13.58 -16.08 40.12
N ASP A 431 12.63 -15.78 41.01
CA ASP A 431 11.32 -16.44 41.08
C ASP A 431 10.15 -15.48 40.88
N ILE A 432 9.26 -15.87 39.97
CA ILE A 432 8.14 -15.08 39.48
C ILE A 432 6.94 -16.01 39.34
N ASN A 433 5.79 -15.59 39.90
CA ASN A 433 4.51 -16.18 39.56
C ASN A 433 3.90 -15.37 38.41
N TYR A 434 3.81 -15.98 37.24
CA TYR A 434 3.39 -15.31 36.01
C TYR A 434 1.88 -15.10 35.90
N GLU A 435 1.07 -16.05 36.38
CA GLU A 435 -0.37 -15.88 36.48
C GLU A 435 -0.69 -14.66 37.34
N TYR A 436 0.05 -14.49 38.44
CA TYR A 436 -0.06 -13.32 39.28
C TYR A 436 0.34 -12.02 38.55
N ILE A 437 1.41 -11.97 37.75
CA ILE A 437 1.72 -10.74 36.98
C ILE A 437 0.61 -10.38 35.97
N LEU A 438 -0.07 -11.40 35.42
CA LEU A 438 -1.18 -11.21 34.48
C LEU A 438 -2.46 -10.73 35.19
N GLU A 439 -2.73 -11.22 36.40
CA GLU A 439 -3.95 -10.96 37.16
C GLU A 439 -3.86 -9.78 38.16
N TRP A 440 -2.69 -9.55 38.75
CA TRP A 440 -2.58 -8.89 40.05
C TRP A 440 -2.46 -7.36 40.01
N MET A 441 -1.86 -6.78 38.98
CA MET A 441 -1.54 -5.35 38.99
C MET A 441 -2.62 -4.51 38.30
N GLY A 442 -3.15 -3.54 39.04
CA GLY A 442 -3.93 -2.45 38.47
C GLY A 442 -3.06 -1.59 37.56
N PHE A 443 -3.70 -0.85 36.65
CA PHE A 443 -3.00 0.06 35.75
C PHE A 443 -2.03 1.05 36.45
N PRO A 444 -2.38 1.70 37.58
CA PRO A 444 -1.52 2.69 38.21
C PRO A 444 -0.29 2.03 38.84
N ASP A 445 -0.44 0.81 39.35
CA ASP A 445 0.68 0.05 39.93
C ASP A 445 1.70 -0.31 38.85
N LYS A 446 1.23 -0.70 37.64
CA LYS A 446 2.11 -0.98 36.50
C LYS A 446 2.88 0.26 36.09
N LEU A 447 2.18 1.38 35.91
CA LEU A 447 2.78 2.66 35.54
C LEU A 447 3.82 3.11 36.56
N GLU A 448 3.48 3.07 37.85
CA GLU A 448 4.38 3.47 38.94
C GLU A 448 5.59 2.52 39.03
N TYR A 449 5.40 1.22 38.84
CA TYR A 449 6.49 0.26 38.78
C TYR A 449 7.48 0.60 37.66
N LEU A 450 6.99 0.80 36.43
CA LEU A 450 7.85 1.14 35.28
C LEU A 450 8.58 2.48 35.48
N LYS A 451 7.90 3.51 36.01
CA LYS A 451 8.52 4.80 36.37
C LYS A 451 9.67 4.66 37.37
N ASN A 452 9.53 3.75 38.33
CA ASN A 452 10.54 3.52 39.36
C ASN A 452 11.75 2.69 38.88
N LYS A 453 11.65 1.96 37.76
CA LYS A 453 12.75 1.17 37.17
C LYS A 453 13.71 1.99 36.31
N LYS A 454 14.29 3.04 36.89
CA LYS A 454 15.24 3.95 36.19
C LYS A 454 16.52 3.26 35.70
N LYS A 455 17.04 2.27 36.44
CA LYS A 455 18.25 1.52 36.06
C LYS A 455 18.08 0.72 34.76
N LEU A 456 16.87 0.20 34.53
CA LEU A 456 16.49 -0.50 33.31
C LEU A 456 15.91 0.46 32.25
N LYS A 457 15.94 1.77 32.50
CA LYS A 457 15.39 2.83 31.65
C LYS A 457 13.89 2.71 31.33
N LEU A 458 13.12 1.90 32.06
CA LEU A 458 11.69 1.67 31.77
C LEU A 458 10.81 2.91 31.97
N HIS A 459 11.27 3.90 32.74
CA HIS A 459 10.60 5.20 32.83
C HIS A 459 10.40 5.89 31.46
N LYS A 460 11.23 5.59 30.46
CA LYS A 460 11.09 6.10 29.08
C LYS A 460 9.89 5.49 28.35
N LEU A 461 9.36 4.37 28.83
CA LEU A 461 8.22 3.68 28.26
C LEU A 461 6.92 4.06 28.97
N THR A 462 6.82 5.30 29.46
CA THR A 462 5.66 5.81 30.20
C THR A 462 5.13 7.13 29.65
N ASP A 463 5.67 7.58 28.51
CA ASP A 463 5.26 8.82 27.85
C ASP A 463 3.84 8.68 27.26
N GLY A 464 3.03 9.73 27.40
CA GLY A 464 1.63 9.73 26.93
C GLY A 464 0.65 8.92 27.80
N VAL A 465 1.15 8.26 28.86
CA VAL A 465 0.34 7.40 29.73
C VAL A 465 -0.19 8.18 30.94
N GLU A 466 -1.50 8.41 30.97
CA GLU A 466 -2.12 9.19 32.04
C GLU A 466 -2.52 8.36 33.26
N LYS A 467 -2.20 8.89 34.45
CA LYS A 467 -2.48 8.20 35.73
C LYS A 467 -3.99 8.08 36.02
N ILE A 468 -4.79 9.00 35.48
CA ILE A 468 -6.25 9.02 35.68
C ILE A 468 -6.93 7.77 35.11
N LEU A 469 -6.25 7.00 34.26
CA LEU A 469 -6.73 5.78 33.61
C LEU A 469 -6.74 4.61 34.60
N ARG A 470 -7.72 4.66 35.51
CA ARG A 470 -8.18 3.64 36.48
C ARG A 470 -7.24 3.28 37.63
N HIS A 471 -7.59 3.67 38.86
CA HIS A 471 -7.40 2.77 40.02
C HIS A 471 -8.26 1.51 39.80
N SER A 472 -7.84 0.35 40.29
CA SER A 472 -8.41 -0.99 40.00
C SER A 472 -9.95 -1.17 40.09
N ALA A 473 -10.71 -0.16 40.53
CA ALA A 473 -12.16 -0.15 40.67
C ALA A 473 -12.94 0.95 39.89
N ALA A 474 -12.31 1.92 39.21
CA ALA A 474 -13.01 3.04 38.55
C ALA A 474 -12.92 2.97 37.01
N HIS A 475 -13.97 3.38 36.29
CA HIS A 475 -13.97 3.55 34.83
C HIS A 475 -13.63 5.01 34.46
N VAL A 476 -13.05 5.29 33.28
CA VAL A 476 -12.85 6.66 32.79
C VAL A 476 -13.92 7.04 31.77
N ASP A 477 -14.52 8.22 31.93
CA ASP A 477 -15.37 8.84 30.93
C ASP A 477 -14.52 9.81 30.08
N TYR A 478 -14.74 9.79 28.77
CA TYR A 478 -14.10 10.68 27.81
C TYR A 478 -15.17 11.59 27.19
N TYR A 479 -14.95 12.91 27.22
CA TYR A 479 -15.87 13.91 26.69
C TYR A 479 -15.15 14.85 25.72
N ILE A 480 -15.83 15.18 24.61
CA ILE A 480 -15.39 16.17 23.64
C ILE A 480 -16.26 17.43 23.82
N ASP A 481 -15.63 18.54 24.21
CA ASP A 481 -16.22 19.87 24.23
C ASP A 481 -15.93 20.56 22.88
N ASP A 482 -16.82 20.40 21.91
CA ASP A 482 -16.67 20.98 20.58
C ASP A 482 -16.67 22.52 20.60
N ILE A 483 -17.34 23.15 21.57
CA ILE A 483 -17.46 24.62 21.66
C ILE A 483 -16.11 25.21 22.06
N ASN A 484 -15.47 24.61 23.06
CA ASN A 484 -14.19 25.09 23.57
C ASN A 484 -12.97 24.39 22.92
N LYS A 485 -13.20 23.41 22.04
CA LYS A 485 -12.16 22.54 21.44
C LYS A 485 -11.28 21.87 22.50
N MET A 486 -11.94 21.27 23.50
CA MET A 486 -11.29 20.59 24.61
C MET A 486 -11.69 19.12 24.67
N ILE A 487 -10.78 18.27 25.17
CA ILE A 487 -11.06 16.91 25.60
C ILE A 487 -10.97 16.86 27.13
N ILE A 488 -11.96 16.23 27.75
CA ILE A 488 -12.04 16.08 29.20
C ILE A 488 -12.02 14.59 29.55
N LEU A 489 -11.04 14.20 30.37
CA LEU A 489 -10.91 12.86 30.94
C LEU A 489 -11.29 12.94 32.41
N ARG A 490 -12.24 12.12 32.84
CA ARG A 490 -12.71 12.12 34.23
C ARG A 490 -12.95 10.71 34.75
N ASN A 491 -12.69 10.49 36.03
CA ASN A 491 -13.03 9.23 36.69
C ASN A 491 -14.55 9.12 36.93
N LYS A 492 -15.13 7.98 36.55
CA LYS A 492 -16.53 7.63 36.77
C LYS A 492 -16.71 6.94 38.13
N ILE A 493 -17.52 7.54 39.00
CA ILE A 493 -17.88 6.96 40.30
C ILE A 493 -19.24 6.25 40.16
N SER A 494 -19.23 4.92 40.21
CA SER A 494 -20.41 4.09 39.92
C SER A 494 -21.35 3.88 41.13
N ASN A 495 -20.88 3.95 42.38
CA ASN A 495 -21.72 3.72 43.57
C ASN A 495 -21.51 4.71 44.75
N ARG A 496 -22.55 4.88 45.57
CA ARG A 496 -22.56 5.74 46.78
C ARG A 496 -21.50 5.34 47.83
N LYS A 497 -21.13 4.05 47.92
CA LYS A 497 -20.07 3.56 48.82
C LYS A 497 -18.66 3.91 48.35
N ASP A 498 -18.47 4.15 47.04
CA ASP A 498 -17.18 4.49 46.46
C ASP A 498 -16.89 6.00 46.58
N LYS A 499 -17.93 6.84 46.76
CA LYS A 499 -17.80 8.27 47.07
C LYS A 499 -17.11 8.58 48.41
N GLU A 500 -17.15 7.64 49.37
CA GLU A 500 -16.48 7.81 50.67
C GLU A 500 -15.01 7.33 50.65
N LYS A 501 -14.63 6.52 49.64
CA LYS A 501 -13.27 5.96 49.50
C LYS A 501 -12.41 6.69 48.47
N ILE A 502 -13.03 7.21 47.42
CA ILE A 502 -12.37 7.96 46.35
C ILE A 502 -12.64 9.43 46.71
N GLY A 503 -11.58 10.15 47.05
CA GLY A 503 -11.62 11.61 47.17
C GLY A 503 -12.13 12.27 45.88
N GLU A 504 -12.21 13.59 45.87
CA GLU A 504 -12.72 14.45 44.78
C GLU A 504 -12.56 13.88 43.35
N ILE A 505 -13.57 14.09 42.50
CA ILE A 505 -13.53 13.69 41.08
C ILE A 505 -12.31 14.35 40.43
N GLU A 506 -11.26 13.57 40.19
CA GLU A 506 -10.11 14.00 39.39
C GLU A 506 -10.55 14.16 37.93
N GLU A 507 -10.20 15.28 37.32
CA GLU A 507 -10.50 15.63 35.93
C GLU A 507 -9.26 16.26 35.31
N ILE A 508 -8.92 15.82 34.09
CA ILE A 508 -7.85 16.41 33.28
C ILE A 508 -8.47 16.95 32.00
N LYS A 509 -8.06 18.17 31.62
CA LYS A 509 -8.53 18.86 30.42
C LYS A 509 -7.35 19.09 29.48
N TYR A 510 -7.57 18.84 28.21
CA TYR A 510 -6.62 19.13 27.14
C TYR A 510 -7.30 19.94 26.06
N THR A 511 -6.59 20.88 25.45
CA THR A 511 -6.93 21.35 24.11
C THR A 511 -6.81 20.18 23.10
N TYR A 512 -7.42 20.31 21.93
CA TYR A 512 -7.29 19.30 20.86
C TYR A 512 -5.82 19.00 20.49
N GLU A 513 -4.98 20.04 20.43
CA GLU A 513 -3.56 19.89 20.12
C GLU A 513 -2.79 19.19 21.25
N GLU A 514 -3.01 19.59 22.50
CA GLU A 514 -2.36 18.96 23.66
C GLU A 514 -2.74 17.48 23.76
N PHE A 515 -4.02 17.15 23.58
CA PHE A 515 -4.47 15.76 23.62
C PHE A 515 -3.84 14.94 22.50
N TYR A 516 -3.80 15.47 21.29
CA TYR A 516 -3.17 14.78 20.16
C TYR A 516 -1.69 14.49 20.42
N ARG A 517 -0.96 15.43 21.04
CA ARG A 517 0.44 15.20 21.44
C ARG A 517 0.60 14.12 22.52
N VAL A 518 -0.28 14.10 23.52
CA VAL A 518 -0.31 13.04 24.55
C VAL A 518 -0.57 11.68 23.90
N GLN A 519 -1.51 11.64 22.96
CA GLN A 519 -1.90 10.45 22.23
C GLN A 519 -0.78 9.93 21.31
N LEU A 520 -0.09 10.81 20.57
CA LEU A 520 1.09 10.46 19.79
C LEU A 520 2.23 9.93 20.66
N ALA A 521 2.46 10.50 21.84
CA ALA A 521 3.48 10.01 22.76
C ALA A 521 3.18 8.61 23.29
N LEU A 522 1.89 8.29 23.51
CA LEU A 522 1.44 6.95 23.88
C LEU A 522 1.61 5.97 22.72
N GLN A 523 1.21 6.36 21.50
CA GLN A 523 1.44 5.57 20.29
C GLN A 523 2.93 5.26 20.12
N GLU A 524 3.80 6.28 20.15
CA GLU A 524 5.25 6.10 20.04
C GLU A 524 5.75 5.07 21.07
N THR A 525 5.29 5.18 22.31
CA THR A 525 5.65 4.23 23.38
C THR A 525 5.22 2.80 23.09
N ILE A 526 3.96 2.58 22.69
CA ILE A 526 3.43 1.23 22.40
C ILE A 526 4.10 0.64 21.17
N PHE A 527 4.22 1.41 20.08
CA PHE A 527 4.89 0.97 18.86
C PHE A 527 6.36 0.63 19.12
N SER A 528 7.06 1.40 19.96
CA SER A 528 8.43 1.07 20.37
C SER A 528 8.52 -0.23 21.17
N ILE A 529 7.54 -0.49 22.05
CA ILE A 529 7.46 -1.76 22.81
C ILE A 529 7.24 -2.92 21.85
N MET A 530 6.27 -2.81 20.95
CA MET A 530 5.95 -3.85 19.98
C MET A 530 7.12 -4.13 19.01
N ALA A 531 7.72 -3.07 18.45
CA ALA A 531 8.89 -3.20 17.59
C ALA A 531 10.08 -3.83 18.32
N GLY A 532 10.34 -3.45 19.57
CA GLY A 532 11.40 -4.06 20.38
C GLY A 532 11.17 -5.54 20.69
N ILE A 533 9.92 -5.94 20.94
CA ILE A 533 9.55 -7.36 21.11
C ILE A 533 9.77 -8.13 19.80
N ASP A 534 9.31 -7.61 18.66
CA ASP A 534 9.44 -8.28 17.38
C ASP A 534 10.91 -8.38 16.92
N ILE A 535 11.72 -7.35 17.15
CA ILE A 535 13.17 -7.40 16.90
C ILE A 535 13.83 -8.49 17.76
N PHE A 536 13.48 -8.57 19.05
CA PHE A 536 13.98 -9.63 19.92
C PHE A 536 13.59 -11.02 19.40
N CYS A 537 12.33 -11.21 19.02
CA CYS A 537 11.85 -12.46 18.45
C CYS A 537 12.55 -12.79 17.13
N ALA A 538 12.79 -11.81 16.25
CA ALA A 538 13.50 -12.00 14.99
C ALA A 538 14.95 -12.48 15.20
N ASN A 539 15.65 -11.90 16.18
CA ASN A 539 17.02 -12.26 16.51
C ASN A 539 17.12 -13.64 17.19
N ASN A 540 16.03 -14.11 17.81
CA ASN A 540 15.96 -15.35 18.57
C ASN A 540 14.91 -16.31 17.99
N TYR A 541 14.70 -16.27 16.68
CA TYR A 541 13.58 -16.93 16.02
C TYR A 541 13.41 -18.40 16.44
N TYR A 542 14.49 -19.20 16.38
CA TYR A 542 14.42 -20.62 16.72
C TYR A 542 14.16 -20.91 18.21
N ASP A 543 14.44 -19.96 19.10
CA ASP A 543 14.11 -20.11 20.53
C ASP A 543 12.64 -19.75 20.81
N PHE A 544 12.01 -18.92 19.97
CA PHE A 544 10.66 -18.35 20.17
C PHE A 544 9.68 -18.64 19.01
N ASP A 545 10.03 -19.55 18.12
CA ASP A 545 9.25 -19.95 16.94
C ASP A 545 7.80 -20.34 17.29
N ASN A 546 7.61 -21.10 18.38
CA ASN A 546 6.30 -21.53 18.84
C ASN A 546 5.40 -20.35 19.24
N PHE A 547 5.97 -19.31 19.84
CA PHE A 547 5.23 -18.09 20.16
C PHE A 547 4.78 -17.42 18.87
N LEU A 548 5.69 -17.21 17.90
CA LEU A 548 5.38 -16.58 16.62
C LEU A 548 4.36 -17.38 15.79
N LEU A 549 4.52 -18.71 15.72
CA LEU A 549 3.58 -19.60 15.04
C LEU A 549 2.18 -19.61 15.70
N ASN A 550 2.10 -19.44 17.02
CA ASN A 550 0.81 -19.33 17.70
C ASN A 550 0.16 -17.96 17.45
N VAL A 551 0.95 -16.89 17.40
CA VAL A 551 0.46 -15.57 16.97
C VAL A 551 -0.15 -15.65 15.57
N ASP A 552 0.57 -16.24 14.60
CA ASP A 552 0.08 -16.36 13.22
C ASP A 552 -1.20 -17.19 13.10
N LYS A 553 -1.34 -18.24 13.92
CA LYS A 553 -2.58 -19.05 13.98
C LYS A 553 -3.77 -18.24 14.50
N GLU A 554 -3.59 -17.47 15.57
CA GLU A 554 -4.67 -16.69 16.19
C GLU A 554 -5.09 -15.49 15.31
N VAL A 555 -4.15 -14.87 14.57
CA VAL A 555 -4.47 -13.76 13.63
C VAL A 555 -5.34 -14.22 12.43
N GLY A 556 -5.35 -15.51 12.09
CA GLY A 556 -6.15 -16.06 10.98
C GLY A 556 -7.67 -15.94 11.15
N ASP A 557 -8.16 -15.70 12.37
CA ASP A 557 -9.58 -15.76 12.76
C ASP A 557 -10.23 -14.37 13.01
N LEU A 558 -9.90 -13.34 12.19
CA LEU A 558 -10.43 -11.98 12.38
C LEU A 558 -11.98 -11.90 12.34
N PRO A 559 -12.65 -11.08 13.18
CA PRO A 559 -14.10 -10.88 13.12
C PRO A 559 -14.57 -9.96 11.98
N ASP A 560 -15.83 -10.11 11.55
CA ASP A 560 -16.41 -9.41 10.38
C ASP A 560 -16.47 -7.88 10.50
N LYS A 561 -16.61 -7.38 11.74
CA LYS A 561 -16.64 -5.94 12.05
C LYS A 561 -15.33 -5.26 11.63
N ASN A 562 -14.22 -5.89 11.94
CA ASN A 562 -12.89 -5.34 11.67
C ASN A 562 -12.66 -5.22 10.16
N LEU A 563 -13.11 -6.20 9.37
CA LEU A 563 -12.94 -6.20 7.91
C LEU A 563 -13.63 -5.02 7.20
N LEU A 564 -14.82 -4.63 7.64
CA LEU A 564 -15.50 -3.46 7.09
C LEU A 564 -14.86 -2.16 7.56
N GLU A 565 -14.51 -2.08 8.84
CA GLU A 565 -13.72 -0.98 9.39
C GLU A 565 -12.37 -0.83 8.69
N TYR A 566 -11.81 -1.90 8.10
CA TYR A 566 -10.59 -1.83 7.30
C TYR A 566 -10.80 -1.37 5.87
N THR A 567 -11.95 -1.68 5.25
CA THR A 567 -12.11 -1.54 3.79
C THR A 567 -12.78 -0.24 3.38
N PHE A 568 -13.81 0.17 4.10
CA PHE A 568 -14.58 1.38 3.83
C PHE A 568 -13.77 2.69 3.93
N PRO A 569 -12.83 2.84 4.87
CA PRO A 569 -12.04 4.05 4.93
C PRO A 569 -11.15 4.30 3.71
N PHE A 570 -10.72 3.25 2.99
CA PHE A 570 -9.98 3.44 1.73
C PHE A 570 -10.81 4.16 0.66
N TYR A 571 -12.14 4.08 0.77
CA TYR A 571 -13.09 4.80 -0.06
C TYR A 571 -13.58 6.12 0.59
N GLY A 572 -12.92 6.59 1.65
CA GLY A 572 -13.30 7.82 2.37
C GLY A 572 -14.59 7.70 3.19
N ILE A 573 -14.97 6.48 3.58
CA ILE A 573 -16.16 6.19 4.39
C ILE A 573 -15.74 5.84 5.82
N ILE A 574 -16.30 6.51 6.81
CA ILE A 574 -15.96 6.42 8.23
C ILE A 574 -17.21 6.27 9.12
N ASP A 575 -17.03 6.27 10.44
CA ASP A 575 -18.13 6.21 11.44
C ASP A 575 -19.12 5.06 11.13
N ILE A 576 -18.56 3.86 10.96
CA ILE A 576 -19.29 2.69 10.50
C ILE A 576 -20.09 2.08 11.66
N HIS A 577 -21.37 1.81 11.41
CA HIS A 577 -22.29 1.18 12.35
C HIS A 577 -22.95 -0.03 11.71
N LEU A 578 -22.95 -1.15 12.43
CA LEU A 578 -23.51 -2.42 11.99
C LEU A 578 -24.77 -2.74 12.79
N GLU A 579 -25.81 -3.16 12.09
CA GLU A 579 -27.10 -3.53 12.67
C GLU A 579 -27.64 -4.79 11.96
N GLU A 580 -27.90 -5.85 12.71
CA GLU A 580 -28.46 -7.09 12.15
C GLU A 580 -29.98 -7.14 12.38
N ILE A 581 -30.73 -7.36 11.31
CA ILE A 581 -32.19 -7.32 11.27
C ILE A 581 -32.70 -8.63 10.70
N LEU A 582 -33.65 -9.25 11.40
CA LEU A 582 -34.36 -10.42 10.92
C LEU A 582 -35.72 -9.98 10.36
N LYS A 583 -35.90 -10.10 9.05
CA LYS A 583 -37.12 -9.65 8.34
C LYS A 583 -37.57 -10.69 7.33
N ASP A 584 -38.83 -11.10 7.39
CA ASP A 584 -39.42 -12.10 6.47
C ASP A 584 -38.61 -13.42 6.41
N ASN A 585 -38.13 -13.91 7.56
CA ASN A 585 -37.21 -15.06 7.68
C ASN A 585 -35.87 -14.90 6.93
N LYS A 586 -35.50 -13.68 6.57
CA LYS A 586 -34.19 -13.36 6.00
C LYS A 586 -33.34 -12.62 7.01
N THR A 587 -32.07 -13.01 7.08
CA THR A 587 -31.08 -12.34 7.92
C THR A 587 -30.43 -11.23 7.11
N ILE A 588 -30.60 -9.99 7.54
CA ILE A 588 -30.13 -8.78 6.84
C ILE A 588 -29.12 -8.07 7.73
N LEU A 589 -27.93 -7.79 7.19
CA LEU A 589 -26.95 -6.94 7.86
C LEU A 589 -26.99 -5.54 7.24
N VAL A 590 -27.27 -4.52 8.06
CA VAL A 590 -27.28 -3.11 7.67
C VAL A 590 -25.98 -2.47 8.14
N VAL A 591 -25.29 -1.82 7.22
CA VAL A 591 -24.04 -1.08 7.42
C VAL A 591 -24.34 0.39 7.17
N LYS A 592 -24.16 1.25 8.17
CA LYS A 592 -24.33 2.71 8.04
C LYS A 592 -22.95 3.34 8.10
N GLY A 593 -22.63 4.26 7.20
CA GLY A 593 -21.34 4.96 7.18
C GLY A 593 -21.45 6.41 6.72
N VAL A 594 -20.46 7.21 7.07
CA VAL A 594 -20.35 8.63 6.72
C VAL A 594 -19.25 8.81 5.67
N SER A 595 -19.57 9.31 4.48
CA SER A 595 -18.57 9.66 3.46
C SER A 595 -18.19 11.14 3.52
N ILE A 596 -16.89 11.41 3.55
CA ILE A 596 -16.36 12.76 3.80
C ILE A 596 -16.01 13.47 2.50
N GLU A 597 -15.50 12.74 1.51
CA GLU A 597 -14.98 13.33 0.27
C GLU A 597 -15.89 13.08 -0.93
N ARG A 598 -16.31 11.82 -1.11
CA ARG A 598 -17.06 11.39 -2.28
C ARG A 598 -18.54 11.33 -1.99
N LYS A 599 -19.33 11.84 -2.93
CA LYS A 599 -20.78 11.88 -2.82
C LYS A 599 -21.44 11.47 -4.13
N ASP A 600 -20.72 10.69 -4.93
CA ASP A 600 -21.08 10.25 -6.27
C ASP A 600 -21.54 8.78 -6.27
N ARG A 601 -22.11 8.36 -7.39
CA ARG A 601 -22.61 6.99 -7.58
C ARG A 601 -21.49 5.93 -7.60
N GLU A 602 -20.32 6.28 -8.11
CA GLU A 602 -19.19 5.34 -8.24
C GLU A 602 -18.67 4.92 -6.85
N LEU A 603 -18.75 5.79 -5.83
CA LEU A 603 -18.51 5.42 -4.43
C LEU A 603 -19.37 4.23 -3.98
N LEU A 604 -20.68 4.28 -4.29
CA LEU A 604 -21.62 3.20 -3.94
C LEU A 604 -21.28 1.91 -4.70
N GLU A 605 -20.86 2.02 -5.97
CA GLU A 605 -20.42 0.87 -6.78
C GLU A 605 -19.17 0.21 -6.16
N LYS A 606 -18.21 0.98 -5.66
CA LYS A 606 -16.99 0.47 -4.99
C LYS A 606 -17.29 -0.31 -3.72
N CYS A 607 -18.34 0.07 -2.97
CA CYS A 607 -18.74 -0.60 -1.73
C CYS A 607 -19.17 -2.07 -1.92
N ILE A 608 -19.53 -2.49 -3.14
CA ILE A 608 -19.96 -3.87 -3.43
C ILE A 608 -18.83 -4.87 -3.14
N SER A 609 -17.59 -4.48 -3.47
CA SER A 609 -16.40 -5.32 -3.28
C SER A 609 -16.17 -5.68 -1.80
N CYS A 610 -16.54 -4.78 -0.88
CA CYS A 610 -16.37 -4.93 0.56
C CYS A 610 -17.21 -6.06 1.16
N ALA A 611 -18.27 -6.49 0.46
CA ALA A 611 -19.18 -7.50 0.98
C ALA A 611 -18.65 -8.93 0.83
N SER A 612 -17.69 -9.17 -0.08
CA SER A 612 -17.20 -10.51 -0.43
C SER A 612 -16.66 -11.31 0.76
N PRO A 613 -15.81 -10.75 1.65
CA PRO A 613 -15.28 -11.54 2.76
C PRO A 613 -16.27 -11.75 3.91
N ILE A 614 -17.28 -10.87 4.04
CA ILE A 614 -18.37 -11.07 4.99
C ILE A 614 -19.19 -12.30 4.60
N VAL A 615 -19.50 -12.46 3.32
CA VAL A 615 -20.25 -13.61 2.81
C VAL A 615 -19.52 -14.92 3.07
N LYS A 616 -18.20 -14.92 2.96
CA LYS A 616 -17.36 -16.10 3.17
C LYS A 616 -17.36 -16.57 4.63
N LYS A 617 -17.41 -15.65 5.59
CA LYS A 617 -17.45 -15.95 7.02
C LYS A 617 -18.87 -16.20 7.54
N ARG A 618 -19.86 -15.48 7.01
CA ARG A 618 -21.26 -15.51 7.45
C ARG A 618 -22.18 -16.14 6.41
N ASN A 619 -22.17 -17.47 6.37
CA ASN A 619 -22.98 -18.24 5.43
C ASN A 619 -24.50 -18.21 5.73
N GLU A 620 -24.92 -17.59 6.83
CA GLU A 620 -26.32 -17.43 7.24
C GLU A 620 -26.97 -16.13 6.74
N LEU A 621 -26.19 -15.16 6.25
CA LEU A 621 -26.73 -13.87 5.78
C LEU A 621 -27.41 -13.98 4.41
N ASP A 622 -28.61 -13.44 4.26
CA ASP A 622 -29.31 -13.39 2.97
C ASP A 622 -28.96 -12.13 2.16
N LYS A 623 -28.76 -11.01 2.87
CA LYS A 623 -28.64 -9.68 2.28
C LYS A 623 -27.74 -8.76 3.12
N ILE A 624 -26.97 -7.89 2.46
CA ILE A 624 -26.40 -6.68 3.08
C ILE A 624 -27.04 -5.43 2.48
N ILE A 625 -27.25 -4.43 3.34
CA ILE A 625 -27.62 -3.07 2.93
C ILE A 625 -26.55 -2.12 3.46
N ILE A 626 -25.91 -1.36 2.59
CA ILE A 626 -24.94 -0.32 2.94
C ILE A 626 -25.62 1.03 2.73
N GLU A 627 -25.72 1.86 3.76
CA GLU A 627 -26.33 3.19 3.75
C GLU A 627 -25.26 4.24 4.00
N LEU A 628 -25.11 5.19 3.08
CA LEU A 628 -24.12 6.27 3.20
C LEU A 628 -24.78 7.63 3.37
N VAL A 629 -24.24 8.43 4.28
CA VAL A 629 -24.56 9.85 4.48
C VAL A 629 -23.29 10.69 4.33
N ASP A 630 -23.42 12.00 4.10
CA ASP A 630 -22.28 12.91 4.15
C ASP A 630 -22.01 13.45 5.57
N ASP A 631 -20.96 14.26 5.68
CA ASP A 631 -20.52 14.93 6.92
C ASP A 631 -21.58 15.83 7.58
N ASN A 632 -22.66 16.17 6.86
CA ASN A 632 -23.81 16.93 7.34
C ASN A 632 -25.05 16.06 7.57
N ASN A 633 -24.89 14.72 7.61
CA ASN A 633 -25.97 13.73 7.69
C ASN A 633 -26.95 13.78 6.50
N ILE A 634 -26.53 14.30 5.33
CA ILE A 634 -27.35 14.25 4.12
C ILE A 634 -27.16 12.89 3.46
N LYS A 635 -28.26 12.21 3.12
CA LYS A 635 -28.20 10.88 2.51
C LYS A 635 -27.56 10.93 1.13
N ILE A 636 -26.50 10.13 0.93
CA ILE A 636 -25.84 9.94 -0.36
C ILE A 636 -26.55 8.85 -1.15
N GLY A 637 -26.86 7.73 -0.49
CA GLY A 637 -27.52 6.60 -1.13
C GLY A 637 -27.41 5.30 -0.35
N SER A 638 -27.82 4.20 -0.99
CA SER A 638 -27.72 2.86 -0.42
C SER A 638 -27.39 1.79 -1.47
N VAL A 639 -26.66 0.75 -1.06
CA VAL A 639 -26.35 -0.43 -1.86
C VAL A 639 -26.98 -1.65 -1.22
N GLU A 640 -27.77 -2.41 -1.97
CA GLU A 640 -28.38 -3.66 -1.54
C GLU A 640 -27.76 -4.85 -2.27
N ILE A 641 -27.11 -5.74 -1.53
CA ILE A 641 -26.36 -6.88 -2.07
C ILE A 641 -27.04 -8.19 -1.65
N ILE A 642 -27.29 -9.09 -2.60
CA ILE A 642 -27.94 -10.38 -2.38
C ILE A 642 -26.89 -11.48 -2.36
N PHE A 643 -26.76 -12.17 -1.22
CA PHE A 643 -25.61 -13.04 -0.98
C PHE A 643 -25.72 -14.45 -1.48
N LYS A 644 -26.93 -14.93 -1.76
CA LYS A 644 -27.13 -16.24 -2.38
C LYS A 644 -26.17 -16.46 -3.57
N TYR A 645 -25.99 -15.44 -4.41
CA TYR A 645 -25.15 -15.49 -5.62
C TYR A 645 -23.65 -15.40 -5.29
N MET A 646 -23.26 -14.56 -4.33
CA MET A 646 -21.87 -14.51 -3.86
C MET A 646 -21.43 -15.81 -3.18
N LYS A 647 -22.29 -16.48 -2.39
CA LYS A 647 -21.95 -17.77 -1.75
C LYS A 647 -21.64 -18.85 -2.77
N LYS A 648 -22.47 -18.93 -3.81
CA LYS A 648 -22.34 -19.91 -4.89
C LYS A 648 -21.02 -19.75 -5.65
N TYR A 649 -20.49 -18.53 -5.78
CA TYR A 649 -19.15 -18.27 -6.34
C TYR A 649 -18.03 -19.05 -5.62
N PHE A 650 -18.12 -19.24 -4.30
CA PHE A 650 -17.12 -19.97 -3.52
C PHE A 650 -17.24 -21.49 -3.64
N GLU A 651 -18.42 -21.99 -4.03
CA GLU A 651 -18.74 -23.42 -4.05
C GLU A 651 -18.60 -24.05 -5.46
N VAL A 652 -18.59 -23.23 -6.50
CA VAL A 652 -18.64 -23.69 -7.90
C VAL A 652 -17.26 -23.76 -8.56
N ASN A 653 -17.14 -24.64 -9.55
CA ASN A 653 -15.91 -24.77 -10.35
C ASN A 653 -15.53 -23.45 -11.03
N ALA A 654 -14.23 -23.26 -11.28
CA ALA A 654 -13.65 -22.02 -11.81
C ALA A 654 -14.33 -21.51 -13.10
N GLU A 655 -14.80 -22.40 -13.96
CA GLU A 655 -15.48 -22.06 -15.22
C GLU A 655 -16.85 -21.38 -14.99
N TYR A 656 -17.56 -21.71 -13.90
CA TYR A 656 -18.88 -21.17 -13.59
C TYR A 656 -18.82 -19.85 -12.79
N LYS A 657 -17.68 -19.56 -12.15
CA LYS A 657 -17.44 -18.36 -11.33
C LYS A 657 -17.76 -17.04 -12.04
N LYS A 658 -17.45 -16.92 -13.34
CA LYS A 658 -17.75 -15.70 -14.10
C LYS A 658 -19.24 -15.39 -14.21
N TYR A 659 -20.07 -16.44 -14.31
CA TYR A 659 -21.53 -16.30 -14.41
C TYR A 659 -22.15 -15.88 -13.07
N GLU A 660 -21.68 -16.49 -11.97
CA GLU A 660 -22.06 -16.09 -10.62
C GLU A 660 -21.65 -14.64 -10.31
N SER A 661 -20.47 -14.21 -10.77
CA SER A 661 -20.00 -12.82 -10.65
C SER A 661 -20.95 -11.85 -11.36
N LEU A 662 -21.32 -12.15 -12.62
CA LEU A 662 -22.29 -11.35 -13.36
C LEU A 662 -23.65 -11.29 -12.66
N LEU A 663 -24.12 -12.42 -12.13
CA LEU A 663 -25.39 -12.50 -11.42
C LEU A 663 -25.38 -11.66 -10.13
N SER A 664 -24.27 -11.71 -9.38
CA SER A 664 -24.04 -10.86 -8.21
C SER A 664 -24.08 -9.37 -8.56
N MET A 665 -23.37 -8.96 -9.62
CA MET A 665 -23.35 -7.57 -10.09
C MET A 665 -24.74 -7.08 -10.54
N MET A 666 -25.45 -7.89 -11.31
CA MET A 666 -26.74 -7.50 -11.91
C MET A 666 -27.93 -7.58 -10.95
N THR A 667 -27.80 -8.33 -9.84
CA THR A 667 -28.83 -8.41 -8.79
C THR A 667 -28.59 -7.43 -7.64
N THR A 668 -27.41 -6.81 -7.59
CA THR A 668 -27.09 -5.73 -6.65
C THR A 668 -27.85 -4.45 -7.04
N ARG A 669 -28.50 -3.81 -6.07
CA ARG A 669 -29.25 -2.57 -6.30
C ARG A 669 -28.53 -1.38 -5.70
N ILE A 670 -28.35 -0.34 -6.49
CA ILE A 670 -27.69 0.90 -6.07
C ILE A 670 -28.70 2.03 -6.19
N ASN A 671 -29.04 2.63 -5.05
CA ASN A 671 -29.90 3.80 -4.96
C ASN A 671 -29.02 5.00 -4.66
N TYR A 672 -28.88 5.90 -5.62
CA TYR A 672 -28.17 7.16 -5.45
C TYR A 672 -29.19 8.28 -5.21
N GLU A 673 -29.00 9.07 -4.15
CA GLU A 673 -29.99 10.03 -3.64
C GLU A 673 -29.38 11.43 -3.37
N TYR A 674 -28.10 11.65 -3.69
CA TYR A 674 -27.43 12.93 -3.47
C TYR A 674 -27.76 13.96 -4.57
N ASN A 675 -28.07 15.21 -4.19
CA ASN A 675 -28.35 16.35 -5.10
C ASN A 675 -29.51 16.20 -6.11
N ASN A 676 -30.59 15.48 -5.77
CA ASN A 676 -31.82 15.36 -6.61
C ASN A 676 -31.63 14.72 -8.00
N ASP A 677 -30.46 14.18 -8.34
CA ASP A 677 -30.23 13.40 -9.57
C ASP A 677 -30.73 11.96 -9.39
N TYR A 678 -32.06 11.80 -9.33
CA TYR A 678 -32.69 10.49 -9.31
C TYR A 678 -32.65 9.88 -10.73
N ILE A 679 -31.70 8.99 -10.98
CA ILE A 679 -31.68 8.15 -12.18
C ILE A 679 -32.03 6.72 -11.78
N GLU A 680 -33.32 6.41 -11.73
CA GLU A 680 -33.79 5.02 -11.74
C GLU A 680 -33.64 4.48 -13.17
N SER A 681 -32.55 3.78 -13.46
CA SER A 681 -32.48 2.95 -14.67
C SER A 681 -33.16 1.62 -14.39
N VAL A 682 -34.50 1.60 -14.37
CA VAL A 682 -35.24 0.33 -14.29
C VAL A 682 -35.06 -0.40 -15.62
N ASP A 683 -34.08 -1.30 -15.67
CA ASP A 683 -33.91 -2.25 -16.77
C ASP A 683 -35.04 -3.29 -16.72
N ASN A 684 -36.22 -2.92 -17.24
CA ASN A 684 -37.44 -3.72 -17.14
C ASN A 684 -37.30 -5.15 -17.70
N TYR A 685 -36.38 -5.36 -18.65
CA TYR A 685 -36.18 -6.62 -19.37
C TYR A 685 -34.81 -7.28 -19.10
N GLY A 686 -33.96 -6.68 -18.27
CA GLY A 686 -32.60 -7.20 -18.02
C GLY A 686 -31.64 -7.06 -19.20
N THR A 687 -31.86 -6.05 -20.05
CA THR A 687 -31.06 -5.76 -21.26
C THR A 687 -29.55 -5.75 -21.01
N LYS A 688 -29.05 -5.15 -19.92
CA LYS A 688 -27.61 -5.14 -19.60
C LYS A 688 -27.08 -6.54 -19.28
N PHE A 689 -27.84 -7.33 -18.53
CA PHE A 689 -27.50 -8.72 -18.21
C PHE A 689 -27.49 -9.56 -19.48
N ILE A 690 -28.49 -9.39 -20.34
CA ILE A 690 -28.61 -10.10 -21.61
C ILE A 690 -27.44 -9.75 -22.54
N SER A 691 -27.06 -8.47 -22.66
CA SER A 691 -25.90 -8.05 -23.44
C SER A 691 -24.62 -8.77 -23.01
N ALA A 692 -24.38 -8.88 -21.70
CA ALA A 692 -23.21 -9.60 -21.17
C ALA A 692 -23.23 -11.10 -21.50
N ILE A 693 -24.38 -11.77 -21.32
CA ILE A 693 -24.55 -13.19 -21.67
C ILE A 693 -24.34 -13.42 -23.17
N LEU A 694 -24.90 -12.57 -24.02
CA LEU A 694 -24.77 -12.72 -25.47
C LEU A 694 -23.35 -12.45 -25.96
N GLN A 695 -22.62 -11.54 -25.32
CA GLN A 695 -21.20 -11.34 -25.62
C GLN A 695 -20.40 -12.63 -25.41
N TRP A 696 -20.61 -13.34 -24.30
CA TRP A 696 -19.99 -14.64 -24.07
C TRP A 696 -20.46 -15.71 -25.07
N CYS A 697 -21.74 -15.65 -25.48
CA CYS A 697 -22.26 -16.56 -26.50
C CYS A 697 -21.56 -16.37 -27.85
N LEU A 698 -21.21 -15.14 -28.25
CA LEU A 698 -20.45 -14.90 -29.48
C LEU A 698 -19.07 -15.57 -29.44
N ASP A 699 -18.33 -15.44 -28.33
CA ASP A 699 -17.02 -16.07 -28.16
C ASP A 699 -17.14 -17.61 -28.23
N LEU A 700 -18.20 -18.18 -27.65
CA LEU A 700 -18.47 -19.62 -27.71
C LEU A 700 -18.83 -20.08 -29.13
N MET A 701 -19.57 -19.26 -29.89
CA MET A 701 -19.93 -19.55 -31.28
C MET A 701 -18.70 -19.53 -32.19
N GLU A 702 -17.77 -18.59 -31.98
CA GLU A 702 -16.49 -18.55 -32.69
C GLU A 702 -15.66 -19.81 -32.40
N LYS A 703 -15.48 -20.15 -31.11
CA LYS A 703 -14.80 -21.39 -30.69
C LYS A 703 -15.45 -22.65 -31.26
N LEU A 704 -16.78 -22.68 -31.35
CA LEU A 704 -17.51 -23.81 -31.94
C LEU A 704 -17.22 -23.95 -33.44
N ASN A 705 -17.17 -22.85 -34.17
CA ASN A 705 -16.82 -22.83 -35.60
C ASN A 705 -15.38 -23.28 -35.82
N GLU A 706 -14.42 -22.76 -35.04
CA GLU A 706 -13.01 -23.17 -35.10
C GLU A 706 -12.83 -24.66 -34.83
N THR A 707 -13.45 -25.15 -33.75
CA THR A 707 -13.42 -26.57 -33.36
C THR A 707 -13.97 -27.47 -34.47
N THR A 708 -15.03 -27.03 -35.16
CA THR A 708 -15.64 -27.73 -36.31
C THR A 708 -14.70 -27.82 -37.52
N ASN A 709 -13.85 -26.81 -37.73
CA ASN A 709 -13.00 -26.71 -38.91
C ASN A 709 -11.58 -27.28 -38.75
N THR A 710 -11.09 -27.44 -37.51
CA THR A 710 -9.66 -27.71 -37.24
C THR A 710 -9.36 -29.08 -36.62
N ILE A 711 -10.29 -29.69 -35.87
CA ILE A 711 -10.00 -30.89 -35.07
C ILE A 711 -10.47 -32.18 -35.77
N ASN A 712 -9.50 -32.90 -36.35
CA ASN A 712 -9.73 -34.18 -37.00
C ASN A 712 -9.84 -35.37 -36.02
N ASN A 713 -9.25 -35.27 -34.82
CA ASN A 713 -9.33 -36.32 -33.79
C ASN A 713 -10.73 -36.33 -33.15
N LYS A 714 -11.40 -37.49 -33.12
CA LYS A 714 -12.77 -37.63 -32.63
C LYS A 714 -12.91 -37.37 -31.13
N ASP A 715 -11.98 -37.87 -30.32
CA ASP A 715 -12.07 -37.77 -28.85
C ASP A 715 -11.77 -36.34 -28.38
N ILE A 716 -10.76 -35.71 -28.97
CA ILE A 716 -10.42 -34.30 -28.69
C ILE A 716 -11.59 -33.39 -29.09
N TYR A 717 -12.18 -33.63 -30.27
CA TYR A 717 -13.33 -32.87 -30.74
C TYR A 717 -14.56 -33.01 -29.82
N ALA A 718 -14.90 -34.24 -29.39
CA ALA A 718 -16.03 -34.47 -28.50
C ALA A 718 -15.81 -33.82 -27.12
N ASN A 719 -14.58 -33.84 -26.61
CA ASN A 719 -14.22 -33.19 -25.35
C ASN A 719 -14.36 -31.66 -25.45
N GLU A 720 -13.86 -31.04 -26.52
CA GLU A 720 -13.99 -29.59 -26.72
C GLU A 720 -15.45 -29.16 -26.91
N LEU A 721 -16.25 -29.91 -27.68
CA LEU A 721 -17.69 -29.67 -27.80
C LEU A 721 -18.42 -29.81 -26.45
N THR A 722 -18.01 -30.76 -25.61
CA THR A 722 -18.60 -30.95 -24.28
C THR A 722 -18.29 -29.76 -23.35
N LYS A 723 -17.09 -29.18 -23.44
CA LYS A 723 -16.75 -27.95 -22.70
C LYS A 723 -17.60 -26.77 -23.17
N ILE A 724 -17.71 -26.55 -24.49
CA ILE A 724 -18.53 -25.47 -25.06
C ILE A 724 -20.01 -25.65 -24.68
N LYS A 725 -20.52 -26.88 -24.71
CA LYS A 725 -21.89 -27.19 -24.27
C LYS A 725 -22.13 -26.77 -22.82
N LYS A 726 -21.22 -27.12 -21.90
CA LYS A 726 -21.34 -26.75 -20.49
C LYS A 726 -21.42 -25.25 -20.29
N GLU A 727 -20.66 -24.47 -21.05
CA GLU A 727 -20.72 -23.00 -21.01
C GLU A 727 -22.09 -22.43 -21.42
N PHE A 728 -22.73 -23.01 -22.44
CA PHE A 728 -24.12 -22.66 -22.77
C PHE A 728 -25.11 -23.07 -21.67
N GLU A 729 -24.95 -24.24 -21.06
CA GLU A 729 -25.78 -24.69 -19.93
C GLU A 729 -25.62 -23.78 -18.70
N TYR A 730 -24.41 -23.30 -18.43
CA TYR A 730 -24.14 -22.30 -17.40
C TYR A 730 -24.84 -20.98 -17.68
N SER A 731 -24.81 -20.50 -18.92
CA SER A 731 -25.53 -19.30 -19.34
C SER A 731 -27.04 -19.42 -19.11
N ILE A 732 -27.62 -20.56 -19.48
CA ILE A 732 -29.05 -20.88 -19.29
C ILE A 732 -29.43 -20.89 -17.81
N ASN A 733 -28.66 -21.58 -16.97
CA ASN A 733 -28.92 -21.64 -15.53
C ASN A 733 -28.88 -20.24 -14.91
N THR A 734 -27.93 -19.41 -15.33
CA THR A 734 -27.78 -18.03 -14.84
C THR A 734 -28.95 -17.15 -15.26
N ILE A 735 -29.43 -17.28 -16.51
CA ILE A 735 -30.66 -16.61 -16.97
C ILE A 735 -31.85 -17.01 -16.09
N ASN A 736 -32.03 -18.29 -15.84
CA ASN A 736 -33.15 -18.80 -15.03
C ASN A 736 -33.15 -18.26 -13.60
N GLU A 737 -31.98 -18.10 -12.99
CA GLU A 737 -31.86 -17.47 -11.67
C GLU A 737 -32.15 -15.96 -11.69
N PHE A 738 -31.81 -15.28 -12.79
CA PHE A 738 -32.02 -13.84 -12.95
C PHE A 738 -33.49 -13.44 -13.20
N LYS A 739 -34.34 -14.35 -13.71
CA LYS A 739 -35.75 -14.06 -14.05
C LYS A 739 -36.54 -13.40 -12.91
N SER A 740 -36.26 -13.77 -11.66
CA SER A 740 -36.96 -13.21 -10.49
C SER A 740 -36.66 -11.72 -10.21
N PHE A 741 -35.70 -11.11 -10.91
CA PHE A 741 -35.28 -9.72 -10.71
C PHE A 741 -35.77 -8.75 -11.78
N VAL A 742 -36.34 -9.26 -12.87
CA VAL A 742 -36.95 -8.42 -13.91
C VAL A 742 -38.46 -8.33 -13.69
N LYS A 743 -39.08 -7.26 -14.21
CA LYS A 743 -40.54 -7.12 -14.17
C LYS A 743 -41.22 -8.02 -15.21
N ASP A 744 -40.51 -8.35 -16.27
CA ASP A 744 -40.98 -9.14 -17.41
C ASP A 744 -39.87 -10.07 -17.91
N ASP A 745 -40.05 -11.38 -17.73
CA ASP A 745 -39.07 -12.42 -18.05
C ASP A 745 -39.21 -12.98 -19.47
N ARG A 746 -40.20 -12.53 -20.27
CA ARG A 746 -40.44 -13.05 -21.63
C ARG A 746 -39.24 -12.89 -22.55
N PHE A 747 -38.45 -11.82 -22.37
CA PHE A 747 -37.24 -11.63 -23.15
C PHE A 747 -36.14 -12.61 -22.74
N LEU A 748 -35.99 -12.86 -21.44
CA LEU A 748 -35.08 -13.87 -20.91
C LEU A 748 -35.48 -15.28 -21.34
N ASP A 749 -36.77 -15.61 -21.36
CA ASP A 749 -37.29 -16.88 -21.90
C ASP A 749 -36.93 -17.07 -23.37
N HIS A 750 -36.99 -15.99 -24.16
CA HIS A 750 -36.59 -16.03 -25.56
C HIS A 750 -35.09 -16.32 -25.72
N ILE A 751 -34.23 -15.65 -24.94
CA ILE A 751 -32.79 -15.92 -24.94
C ILE A 751 -32.49 -17.35 -24.49
N GLU A 752 -33.12 -17.82 -23.42
CA GLU A 752 -33.00 -19.18 -22.95
C GLU A 752 -33.34 -20.20 -24.06
N SER A 753 -34.42 -19.96 -24.81
CA SER A 753 -34.80 -20.81 -25.94
C SER A 753 -33.73 -20.83 -27.04
N ILE A 754 -33.08 -19.69 -27.32
CA ILE A 754 -31.99 -19.60 -28.30
C ILE A 754 -30.78 -20.42 -27.83
N LEU A 755 -30.37 -20.27 -26.57
CA LEU A 755 -29.23 -21.02 -26.01
C LEU A 755 -29.49 -22.53 -25.96
N ASN A 756 -30.72 -22.94 -25.65
CA ASN A 756 -31.12 -24.35 -25.71
C ASN A 756 -31.00 -24.92 -27.14
N ASN A 757 -31.23 -24.13 -28.19
CA ASN A 757 -31.00 -24.56 -29.57
C ASN A 757 -29.52 -24.82 -29.86
N PHE A 758 -28.61 -24.01 -29.30
CA PHE A 758 -27.16 -24.27 -29.39
C PHE A 758 -26.77 -25.56 -28.66
N VAL A 759 -27.24 -25.77 -27.43
CA VAL A 759 -26.99 -27.02 -26.67
C VAL A 759 -27.49 -28.25 -27.45
N ASN A 760 -28.69 -28.17 -28.02
CA ASN A 760 -29.26 -29.23 -28.84
C ASN A 760 -28.47 -29.49 -30.13
N ALA A 761 -28.01 -28.43 -30.81
CA ALA A 761 -27.14 -28.56 -31.97
C ALA A 761 -25.82 -29.25 -31.62
N ILE A 762 -25.20 -28.88 -30.50
CA ILE A 762 -23.95 -29.47 -30.02
C ILE A 762 -24.14 -30.95 -29.66
N ASN A 763 -25.21 -31.30 -28.93
CA ASN A 763 -25.54 -32.70 -28.62
C ASN A 763 -25.64 -33.54 -29.90
N LYS A 764 -26.36 -33.04 -30.92
CA LYS A 764 -26.47 -33.72 -32.20
C LYS A 764 -25.12 -33.83 -32.93
N LYS A 765 -24.27 -32.79 -32.88
CA LYS A 765 -22.90 -32.84 -33.45
C LYS A 765 -22.02 -33.90 -32.77
N ILE A 766 -22.15 -34.07 -31.45
CA ILE A 766 -21.46 -35.13 -30.70
C ILE A 766 -21.98 -36.51 -31.14
N GLU A 767 -23.31 -36.71 -31.17
CA GLU A 767 -23.95 -37.98 -31.58
C GLU A 767 -23.59 -38.41 -33.01
N VAL A 768 -23.55 -37.45 -33.95
CA VAL A 768 -23.18 -37.66 -35.36
C VAL A 768 -21.82 -38.32 -35.50
N LYS A 769 -20.81 -37.88 -34.74
CA LYS A 769 -19.43 -38.35 -34.90
C LYS A 769 -19.22 -39.75 -34.31
N CYS A 770 -20.12 -40.17 -33.41
CA CYS A 770 -20.22 -41.53 -32.84
C CYS A 770 -20.95 -42.52 -33.77
N ASN A 771 -22.01 -42.10 -34.48
CA ASN A 771 -22.90 -43.01 -35.22
C ASN A 771 -22.94 -42.83 -36.77
N ASN A 772 -22.18 -41.87 -37.33
CA ASN A 772 -22.08 -41.59 -38.79
C ASN A 772 -23.45 -41.38 -39.51
N SER A 773 -24.43 -40.75 -38.87
CA SER A 773 -25.75 -40.49 -39.49
C SER A 773 -25.78 -39.14 -40.22
N ILE A 774 -25.88 -39.18 -41.55
CA ILE A 774 -25.95 -37.98 -42.43
C ILE A 774 -27.15 -37.08 -42.09
N ILE A 775 -28.28 -37.67 -41.66
CA ILE A 775 -29.50 -36.94 -41.30
C ILE A 775 -29.29 -36.05 -40.06
N ASN A 776 -28.49 -36.49 -39.08
CA ASN A 776 -28.26 -35.73 -37.85
C ASN A 776 -27.30 -34.56 -38.07
N ILE A 777 -26.43 -34.60 -39.09
CA ILE A 777 -25.53 -33.48 -39.48
C ILE A 777 -26.36 -32.28 -39.92
N TYR A 778 -27.22 -32.47 -40.94
CA TYR A 778 -28.04 -31.39 -41.49
C TYR A 778 -28.97 -30.77 -40.45
N GLN A 779 -29.50 -31.58 -39.53
CA GLN A 779 -30.33 -31.07 -38.44
C GLN A 779 -29.52 -30.26 -37.42
N ALA A 780 -28.30 -30.68 -37.09
CA ALA A 780 -27.44 -29.95 -36.17
C ALA A 780 -27.01 -28.60 -36.75
N ASP A 781 -26.61 -28.57 -38.02
CA ASP A 781 -26.21 -27.34 -38.70
C ASP A 781 -27.40 -26.38 -38.89
N TYR A 782 -28.60 -26.90 -39.17
CA TYR A 782 -29.80 -26.08 -39.24
C TYR A 782 -30.13 -25.42 -37.90
N LEU A 783 -30.09 -26.19 -36.79
CA LEU A 783 -30.34 -25.65 -35.45
C LEU A 783 -29.31 -24.58 -35.07
N TYR A 784 -28.04 -24.82 -35.39
CA TYR A 784 -26.96 -23.86 -35.16
C TYR A 784 -27.16 -22.56 -35.94
N GLN A 785 -27.40 -22.63 -37.25
CA GLN A 785 -27.58 -21.45 -38.11
C GLN A 785 -28.84 -20.65 -37.71
N ASN A 786 -29.92 -21.34 -37.33
CA ASN A 786 -31.13 -20.68 -36.84
C ASN A 786 -30.88 -19.96 -35.51
N ALA A 787 -30.17 -20.59 -34.57
CA ALA A 787 -29.82 -19.96 -33.30
C ALA A 787 -28.89 -18.75 -33.51
N PHE A 788 -27.89 -18.86 -34.41
CA PHE A 788 -27.01 -17.75 -34.80
C PHE A 788 -27.80 -16.55 -35.32
N TYR A 789 -28.73 -16.78 -36.24
CA TYR A 789 -29.57 -15.72 -36.80
C TYR A 789 -30.46 -15.04 -35.75
N GLN A 790 -30.99 -15.81 -34.80
CA GLN A 790 -31.77 -15.26 -33.69
C GLN A 790 -30.90 -14.39 -32.77
N VAL A 791 -29.67 -14.81 -32.45
CA VAL A 791 -28.71 -13.99 -31.69
C VAL A 791 -28.44 -12.66 -32.39
N THR A 792 -28.20 -12.65 -33.71
CA THR A 792 -27.95 -11.38 -34.44
C THR A 792 -29.16 -10.44 -34.44
N ASN A 793 -30.38 -10.99 -34.49
CA ASN A 793 -31.60 -10.20 -34.39
C ASN A 793 -31.78 -9.60 -32.99
N VAL A 794 -31.43 -10.36 -31.95
CA VAL A 794 -31.46 -9.87 -30.57
C VAL A 794 -30.45 -8.74 -30.37
N PHE A 795 -29.22 -8.85 -30.87
CA PHE A 795 -28.24 -7.75 -30.82
C PHE A 795 -28.75 -6.49 -31.52
N ALA A 796 -29.39 -6.65 -32.68
CA ALA A 796 -29.99 -5.53 -33.41
C ALA A 796 -31.15 -4.86 -32.64
N ALA A 797 -31.85 -5.60 -31.77
CA ALA A 797 -32.90 -5.06 -30.93
C ALA A 797 -32.39 -4.47 -29.60
N LEU A 798 -31.28 -4.98 -29.04
CA LEU A 798 -30.63 -4.37 -27.89
C LEU A 798 -30.01 -3.00 -28.23
N ALA A 799 -29.61 -2.79 -29.48
CA ALA A 799 -29.16 -1.50 -29.98
C ALA A 799 -30.30 -0.48 -30.19
N ASP A 800 -31.56 -0.94 -30.17
CA ASP A 800 -32.75 -0.12 -30.46
C ASP A 800 -33.95 -0.62 -29.64
N ASN A 801 -34.12 -0.05 -28.44
CA ASN A 801 -35.09 -0.49 -27.43
C ASN A 801 -36.54 -0.63 -27.94
N GLU A 802 -36.93 0.09 -29.00
CA GLU A 802 -38.28 -0.02 -29.60
C GLU A 802 -38.52 -1.37 -30.32
N LYS A 803 -37.46 -2.12 -30.63
CA LYS A 803 -37.52 -3.42 -31.33
C LYS A 803 -37.67 -4.64 -30.41
N ILE A 804 -37.61 -4.45 -29.10
CA ILE A 804 -37.76 -5.56 -28.12
C ILE A 804 -39.21 -6.10 -28.15
N GLY A 805 -40.21 -5.22 -28.19
CA GLY A 805 -41.64 -5.60 -28.21
C GLY A 805 -42.05 -6.53 -29.38
N PRO A 806 -41.67 -6.22 -30.63
CA PRO A 806 -41.91 -7.09 -31.79
C PRO A 806 -41.28 -8.49 -31.67
N LEU A 807 -40.07 -8.63 -31.11
CA LEU A 807 -39.40 -9.92 -30.92
C LEU A 807 -40.16 -10.86 -29.96
N LEU A 808 -40.85 -10.30 -28.97
CA LEU A 808 -41.63 -11.05 -27.98
C LEU A 808 -42.94 -11.59 -28.55
N ASN A 809 -43.48 -10.98 -29.61
CA ASN A 809 -44.75 -11.39 -30.20
C ASN A 809 -44.61 -12.57 -31.18
N ASP A 810 -43.45 -12.72 -31.84
CA ASP A 810 -43.19 -13.80 -32.79
C ASP A 810 -42.98 -15.18 -32.12
N SER A 811 -42.56 -15.22 -30.85
CA SER A 811 -42.35 -16.48 -30.10
C SER A 811 -43.66 -17.18 -29.69
N SER A 812 -44.79 -16.46 -29.67
CA SER A 812 -46.07 -16.98 -29.19
C SER A 812 -46.95 -17.64 -30.27
N ASN A 813 -46.61 -17.52 -31.56
CA ASN A 813 -47.56 -17.87 -32.64
C ASN A 813 -47.02 -18.70 -33.82
N ASN A 814 -45.92 -19.45 -33.68
CA ASN A 814 -45.57 -20.39 -34.76
C ASN A 814 -44.87 -21.68 -34.31
N ARG A 815 -45.65 -22.59 -33.72
CA ARG A 815 -45.29 -24.01 -33.63
C ARG A 815 -45.56 -24.79 -34.94
N ASP A 816 -45.95 -24.15 -36.03
CA ASP A 816 -46.27 -24.83 -37.29
C ASP A 816 -45.64 -24.16 -38.53
N ASN A 817 -44.65 -24.85 -39.12
CA ASN A 817 -44.25 -24.74 -40.53
C ASN A 817 -43.67 -23.39 -41.02
N VAL A 818 -42.39 -23.12 -40.73
CA VAL A 818 -41.57 -22.38 -41.70
C VAL A 818 -41.32 -23.30 -42.91
N LYS A 819 -42.24 -23.30 -43.88
CA LYS A 819 -42.04 -23.96 -45.18
C LYS A 819 -40.97 -23.22 -45.97
N ILE A 820 -39.73 -23.69 -45.87
CA ILE A 820 -38.66 -23.36 -46.83
C ILE A 820 -39.19 -23.66 -48.24
N LYS A 821 -39.04 -22.72 -49.19
CA LYS A 821 -39.34 -22.94 -50.61
C LYS A 821 -38.33 -23.94 -51.20
N VAL A 822 -38.51 -25.23 -50.90
CA VAL A 822 -37.75 -26.33 -51.51
C VAL A 822 -38.22 -26.52 -52.94
N GLY A 823 -37.28 -26.53 -53.89
CA GLY A 823 -37.57 -26.79 -55.30
C GLY A 823 -38.16 -28.19 -55.47
N ARG A 824 -39.17 -28.34 -56.33
CA ARG A 824 -39.88 -29.62 -56.54
C ARG A 824 -38.95 -30.81 -56.85
N ASN A 825 -37.76 -30.56 -57.41
CA ASN A 825 -36.79 -31.59 -57.77
C ASN A 825 -35.68 -31.80 -56.72
N ASP A 826 -35.61 -30.99 -55.67
CA ASP A 826 -34.59 -31.08 -54.63
C ASP A 826 -34.86 -32.25 -53.68
N PRO A 827 -33.85 -32.75 -52.94
CA PRO A 827 -34.04 -33.79 -51.93
C PRO A 827 -35.12 -33.38 -50.90
N CYS A 828 -36.00 -34.31 -50.55
CA CYS A 828 -37.12 -34.05 -49.66
C CYS A 828 -36.60 -33.80 -48.23
N PRO A 829 -36.97 -32.68 -47.57
CA PRO A 829 -36.44 -32.30 -46.25
C PRO A 829 -36.88 -33.25 -45.12
N CYS A 830 -37.81 -34.17 -45.36
CA CYS A 830 -38.18 -35.22 -44.40
C CYS A 830 -37.16 -36.38 -44.30
N GLY A 831 -36.02 -36.30 -45.02
CA GLY A 831 -34.94 -37.29 -44.93
C GLY A 831 -35.19 -38.61 -45.67
N SER A 832 -36.22 -38.69 -46.53
CA SER A 832 -36.58 -39.93 -47.23
C SER A 832 -35.68 -40.30 -48.42
N GLY A 833 -34.71 -39.45 -48.78
CA GLY A 833 -33.83 -39.63 -49.95
C GLY A 833 -34.52 -39.46 -51.32
N LYS A 834 -35.83 -39.19 -51.37
CA LYS A 834 -36.60 -38.95 -52.61
C LYS A 834 -36.65 -37.45 -52.94
N LYS A 835 -36.85 -37.09 -54.21
CA LYS A 835 -37.14 -35.69 -54.60
C LYS A 835 -38.43 -35.19 -53.93
N TYR A 836 -38.50 -33.92 -53.54
CA TYR A 836 -39.61 -33.33 -52.78
C TYR A 836 -40.97 -33.61 -53.44
N LYS A 837 -41.08 -33.49 -54.78
CA LYS A 837 -42.30 -33.79 -55.55
C LYS A 837 -42.77 -35.26 -55.49
N LYS A 838 -41.89 -36.21 -55.15
CA LYS A 838 -42.20 -37.64 -55.08
C LYS A 838 -42.40 -38.14 -53.64
N CYS A 839 -42.34 -37.25 -52.64
CA CYS A 839 -42.49 -37.59 -51.23
C CYS A 839 -43.54 -36.70 -50.57
N CYS A 840 -43.14 -35.63 -49.89
CA CYS A 840 -44.07 -34.79 -49.12
C CYS A 840 -45.03 -33.93 -49.97
N LEU A 841 -44.76 -33.76 -51.28
CA LEU A 841 -45.65 -33.01 -52.19
C LEU A 841 -46.77 -33.87 -52.83
N ARG A 842 -46.77 -35.18 -52.60
CA ARG A 842 -47.73 -36.16 -53.16
C ARG A 842 -48.75 -36.64 -52.12
N LYS A 843 -48.91 -35.89 -51.03
CA LYS A 843 -50.05 -36.04 -50.13
C LYS A 843 -51.29 -35.46 -50.77
#